data_AF-A0A2R4ZTQ3-F1
#
_entry.id   AF-A0A2R4ZTQ3-F1
#
_cell.length_a   1.000
_cell.length_b   1.000
_cell.length_c   1.000
_cell.angle_alpha   90.00
_cell.angle_beta   90.00
_cell.angle_gamma   90.00
#
_symmetry.space_group_name_H-M   'P 1'
#
loop_
_entity.id
_entity.type
_entity.pdbx_description
1 polymer ?
#
loop_
_entity_poly.entity_id
_entity_poly.type
_entity_poly.pdbx_seq_one_letter_code
_entity_poly.pdbx_strand_id
1 'polypeptide(L)'
;MGFMLRGYRTEKKYKKYIGVLLPIVFITVSLLGGLIPLASAQQPISIDIKEPPKHSCPAVGGVLKVAIGSKPNTLNWFVAGSSWEILVLTPIYNRLVRFYNGTLVKEVAQSIEMSPDGKVYTIKIVSGIKFHDGKPLTAEDVAFTINMLRNSSWAYYYGVFRNVDRAEVVDPTTVRVYMKVVDAGFVENALSVMNIMPKHIWEPKFRELGDGVAKYNPSLSELVGSGPFIITEFQPDQFISYKANTNYWQGRPCIDQLVMSFIGEASVALLALEKGDIQTYSGFITPEVVPRLLSNPSIAIHVYTSDFYYHWGLNNKKWPFNITLFRKALAYAVDYDAIINTILMGYGVRGSPGFVPPFGVHAKWYNPNLEYYTYNLSKAAEILDQLGFRDIDGDGWREAPDGSKFKFEIYPPSYDIIRVRAAEIIADSLAKIPRGGIKAEVRIVEWATAWALIRGGQVDTWLLGSGPGYDISWLQTRFHSKGSANWNRYSNPEVDKLIDQLVAELDPDKRRELAWKIQEILADEVPAVNLYYRKFVAPYRVDAFEGWVRVVDDDLNNWWNFLNIYSKTGKPVAPTPPPTTPVTTQVITQTVVAERTVTQVATLTQVQQAPSIDTMTILMVAIAGIVVVAVITALLLMRKRAS
;
A
#
# COMPACT_ATOMS: atom_id res chain seq x y z
N MET A 1 -11.83 0.45 -75.67
CA MET A 1 -11.39 1.79 -76.10
C MET A 1 -10.13 2.12 -75.30
N GLY A 2 -8.91 2.17 -75.81
CA GLY A 2 -8.42 2.31 -77.18
C GLY A 2 -7.45 3.49 -77.23
N PHE A 3 -6.14 3.20 -77.30
CA PHE A 3 -5.03 4.07 -77.74
C PHE A 3 -4.70 5.31 -76.87
N MET A 4 -3.44 5.73 -76.64
CA MET A 4 -2.28 5.78 -77.54
C MET A 4 -0.92 5.62 -76.81
N LEU A 5 0.02 5.04 -77.58
CA LEU A 5 1.46 4.87 -77.34
C LEU A 5 2.28 6.05 -77.89
N ARG A 6 3.46 6.28 -77.30
CA ARG A 6 4.76 6.64 -77.94
C ARG A 6 5.81 6.61 -76.81
N GLY A 7 6.90 5.84 -76.79
CA GLY A 7 7.64 5.12 -77.82
C GLY A 7 9.07 5.66 -77.82
N TYR A 8 10.05 4.94 -77.27
CA TYR A 8 11.47 5.03 -77.67
C TYR A 8 12.18 3.68 -77.48
N ARG A 9 12.92 3.30 -78.52
CA ARG A 9 13.62 2.03 -78.76
C ARG A 9 15.05 2.05 -78.17
N THR A 10 15.66 0.85 -78.23
CA THR A 10 17.10 0.49 -78.14
C THR A 10 17.65 0.38 -76.71
N GLU A 11 18.38 -0.66 -76.28
CA GLU A 11 19.33 -1.53 -76.97
C GLU A 11 19.32 -2.99 -76.46
N LYS A 12 19.56 -3.91 -77.40
CA LYS A 12 20.04 -5.28 -77.17
C LYS A 12 21.48 -5.22 -76.65
N LYS A 13 21.75 -5.50 -75.37
CA LYS A 13 23.13 -5.85 -74.95
C LYS A 13 23.33 -6.74 -73.72
N TYR A 14 22.28 -7.35 -73.14
CA TYR A 14 22.43 -8.15 -71.90
C TYR A 14 21.88 -9.57 -71.93
N LYS A 15 21.66 -10.17 -73.12
CA LYS A 15 21.21 -11.58 -73.22
C LYS A 15 22.29 -12.63 -72.97
N LYS A 16 23.56 -12.25 -72.76
CA LYS A 16 24.66 -13.22 -72.54
C LYS A 16 25.05 -13.44 -71.06
N TYR A 17 24.48 -12.66 -70.12
CA TYR A 17 24.78 -12.78 -68.69
C TYR A 17 23.64 -13.39 -67.85
N ILE A 18 22.43 -13.53 -68.42
CA ILE A 18 21.26 -14.06 -67.71
C ILE A 18 21.31 -15.59 -67.57
N GLY A 19 22.07 -16.29 -68.42
CA GLY A 19 22.18 -17.75 -68.39
C GLY A 19 23.14 -18.35 -67.35
N VAL A 20 23.95 -17.53 -66.68
CA VAL A 20 24.96 -18.00 -65.69
C VAL A 20 24.71 -17.42 -64.29
N LEU A 21 23.90 -16.37 -64.16
CA LEU A 21 23.58 -15.75 -62.86
C LEU A 21 22.36 -16.38 -62.16
N LEU A 22 21.43 -17.03 -62.87
CA LEU A 22 20.27 -17.66 -62.24
C LEU A 22 20.61 -18.89 -61.36
N PRO A 23 21.56 -19.78 -61.71
CA PRO A 23 21.93 -20.89 -60.83
C PRO A 23 22.74 -20.46 -59.61
N ILE A 24 23.52 -19.37 -59.71
CA ILE A 24 24.35 -18.87 -58.60
C ILE A 24 23.46 -18.18 -57.55
N VAL A 25 22.43 -17.43 -57.96
CA VAL A 25 21.46 -16.83 -57.02
C VAL A 25 20.65 -17.90 -56.28
N PHE A 26 20.25 -19.00 -56.93
CA PHE A 26 19.52 -20.09 -56.28
C PHE A 26 20.40 -20.95 -55.35
N ILE A 27 21.70 -21.08 -55.63
CA ILE A 27 22.63 -21.79 -54.73
C ILE A 27 23.04 -20.90 -53.54
N THR A 28 23.13 -19.57 -53.69
CA THR A 28 23.32 -18.66 -52.54
C THR A 28 22.07 -18.52 -51.67
N VAL A 29 20.86 -18.58 -52.25
CA VAL A 29 19.60 -18.53 -51.47
C VAL A 29 19.33 -19.86 -50.74
N SER A 30 19.80 -20.99 -51.27
CA SER A 30 19.72 -22.28 -50.57
C SER A 30 20.77 -22.47 -49.46
N LEU A 31 21.91 -21.75 -49.53
CA LEU A 31 22.91 -21.70 -48.45
C LEU A 31 22.63 -20.62 -47.39
N LEU A 32 21.77 -19.63 -47.69
CA LEU A 32 21.23 -18.67 -46.71
C LEU A 32 19.89 -19.10 -46.10
N GLY A 33 19.17 -20.05 -46.71
CA GLY A 33 17.92 -20.63 -46.19
C GLY A 33 18.09 -21.71 -45.11
N GLY A 34 19.34 -22.05 -44.76
CA GLY A 34 19.69 -23.05 -43.73
C GLY A 34 19.95 -22.48 -42.33
N LEU A 35 19.82 -21.17 -42.15
CA LEU A 35 19.82 -20.52 -40.83
C LEU A 35 18.40 -20.06 -40.55
N ILE A 36 17.53 -21.00 -40.17
CA ILE A 36 16.44 -20.65 -39.26
C ILE A 36 17.14 -19.92 -38.11
N PRO A 37 16.81 -18.66 -37.80
CA PRO A 37 17.31 -18.09 -36.56
C PRO A 37 16.80 -19.01 -35.47
N LEU A 38 17.71 -19.82 -34.89
CA LEU A 38 17.54 -20.38 -33.56
C LEU A 38 16.90 -19.25 -32.78
N ALA A 39 15.63 -19.42 -32.40
CA ALA A 39 14.88 -18.41 -31.69
C ALA A 39 15.83 -17.87 -30.62
N SER A 40 16.30 -16.63 -30.79
CA SER A 40 17.25 -16.04 -29.86
C SER A 40 16.55 -16.15 -28.54
N ALA A 41 17.01 -17.07 -27.67
CA ALA A 41 16.40 -17.29 -26.38
C ALA A 41 16.48 -15.96 -25.67
N GLN A 42 15.35 -15.25 -25.67
CA GLN A 42 15.30 -13.86 -25.24
C GLN A 42 15.70 -13.90 -23.77
N GLN A 43 16.70 -13.10 -23.41
CA GLN A 43 17.34 -13.26 -22.11
C GLN A 43 16.33 -13.00 -20.99
N PRO A 44 16.42 -13.73 -19.87
CA PRO A 44 15.57 -13.47 -18.73
C PRO A 44 15.75 -12.03 -18.24
N ILE A 45 14.65 -11.43 -17.82
CA ILE A 45 14.57 -10.07 -17.27
C ILE A 45 14.91 -10.17 -15.79
N SER A 46 16.02 -9.55 -15.37
CA SER A 46 16.38 -9.47 -13.96
C SER A 46 15.46 -8.48 -13.24
N ILE A 47 14.88 -8.88 -12.11
CA ILE A 47 14.09 -8.00 -11.26
C ILE A 47 15.02 -7.17 -10.38
N ASP A 48 14.85 -5.85 -10.40
CA ASP A 48 15.71 -4.93 -9.65
C ASP A 48 15.42 -5.01 -8.15
N ILE A 49 16.29 -5.72 -7.42
CA ILE A 49 16.29 -5.84 -5.97
C ILE A 49 17.58 -5.26 -5.41
N LYS A 50 17.46 -4.23 -4.58
CA LYS A 50 18.60 -3.51 -4.00
C LYS A 50 19.17 -4.25 -2.80
N GLU A 51 20.39 -3.90 -2.40
CA GLU A 51 20.92 -4.36 -1.12
C GLU A 51 20.13 -3.72 0.04
N PRO A 52 19.85 -4.48 1.12
CA PRO A 52 19.21 -3.92 2.30
C PRO A 52 20.16 -2.94 3.04
N PRO A 53 19.61 -2.09 3.92
CA PRO A 53 20.41 -1.28 4.83
C PRO A 53 21.43 -2.13 5.58
N LYS A 54 22.65 -1.64 5.71
CA LYS A 54 23.69 -2.34 6.48
C LYS A 54 23.28 -2.43 7.94
N HIS A 55 23.31 -3.65 8.46
CA HIS A 55 23.13 -3.91 9.88
C HIS A 55 24.42 -3.60 10.66
N SER A 56 24.31 -2.92 11.78
CA SER A 56 25.43 -2.60 12.67
C SER A 56 25.00 -2.63 14.14
N CYS A 57 25.78 -3.29 14.99
CA CYS A 57 25.59 -3.31 16.44
C CYS A 57 26.79 -2.70 17.17
N PRO A 58 26.82 -1.38 17.37
CA PRO A 58 27.84 -0.73 18.20
C PRO A 58 27.86 -1.26 19.63
N ALA A 59 26.70 -1.67 20.15
CA ALA A 59 26.55 -2.32 21.44
C ALA A 59 25.58 -3.50 21.33
N VAL A 60 25.77 -4.50 22.19
CA VAL A 60 24.94 -5.68 22.28
C VAL A 60 24.37 -5.82 23.68
N GLY A 61 23.08 -6.06 23.77
CA GLY A 61 22.40 -6.45 24.99
C GLY A 61 21.14 -5.63 25.29
N GLY A 62 20.39 -6.09 26.30
CA GLY A 62 19.22 -5.39 26.82
C GLY A 62 17.88 -5.90 26.27
N VAL A 63 16.80 -5.30 26.77
CA VAL A 63 15.41 -5.69 26.49
C VAL A 63 14.68 -4.54 25.83
N LEU A 64 14.28 -4.70 24.58
CA LEU A 64 13.39 -3.74 23.90
C LEU A 64 11.95 -4.09 24.22
N LYS A 65 11.24 -3.17 24.90
CA LYS A 65 9.81 -3.30 25.18
C LYS A 65 9.02 -2.38 24.25
N VAL A 66 8.16 -2.97 23.44
CA VAL A 66 7.26 -2.28 22.52
C VAL A 66 5.84 -2.52 22.99
N ALA A 67 4.99 -1.50 23.04
CA ALA A 67 3.55 -1.73 23.19
C ALA A 67 2.89 -1.81 21.81
N ILE A 68 1.90 -2.68 21.65
CA ILE A 68 1.06 -2.76 20.46
C ILE A 68 -0.43 -2.63 20.85
N GLY A 69 -1.24 -2.08 19.96
CA GLY A 69 -2.63 -1.72 20.25
C GLY A 69 -3.61 -2.88 20.41
N SER A 70 -3.24 -4.11 20.06
CA SER A 70 -4.10 -5.27 20.27
C SER A 70 -3.33 -6.58 20.27
N LYS A 71 -3.94 -7.63 20.84
CA LYS A 71 -3.41 -9.00 20.77
C LYS A 71 -3.65 -9.63 19.40
N PRO A 72 -2.84 -10.61 18.97
CA PRO A 72 -3.18 -11.44 17.83
C PRO A 72 -4.38 -12.35 18.15
N ASN A 73 -5.29 -12.58 17.18
CA ASN A 73 -6.36 -13.57 17.35
C ASN A 73 -5.87 -15.01 17.11
N THR A 74 -4.74 -15.15 16.41
CA THR A 74 -4.13 -16.42 16.05
C THR A 74 -2.63 -16.23 15.88
N LEU A 75 -1.84 -17.25 16.23
CA LEU A 75 -0.41 -17.33 15.91
C LEU A 75 -0.15 -18.18 14.65
N ASN A 76 -1.20 -18.63 13.98
CA ASN A 76 -1.08 -19.36 12.74
C ASN A 76 -0.85 -18.42 11.57
N TRP A 77 0.38 -18.43 11.05
CA TRP A 77 0.79 -17.60 9.93
C TRP A 77 -0.11 -17.71 8.69
N PHE A 78 -0.66 -18.89 8.39
CA PHE A 78 -1.42 -19.11 7.15
C PHE A 78 -2.75 -18.38 7.10
N VAL A 79 -3.28 -18.03 8.27
CA VAL A 79 -4.57 -17.33 8.43
C VAL A 79 -4.42 -15.98 9.13
N ALA A 80 -3.20 -15.59 9.51
CA ALA A 80 -2.89 -14.27 10.01
C ALA A 80 -3.26 -13.23 8.92
N GLY A 81 -4.27 -12.41 9.22
CA GLY A 81 -4.84 -11.45 8.28
C GLY A 81 -5.04 -10.07 8.87
N SER A 82 -4.92 -9.92 10.20
CA SER A 82 -4.88 -8.60 10.83
C SER A 82 -3.45 -8.07 10.92
N SER A 83 -3.31 -6.73 10.92
CA SER A 83 -2.00 -6.08 11.06
C SER A 83 -1.28 -6.49 12.34
N TRP A 84 -2.03 -6.73 13.44
CA TRP A 84 -1.45 -7.15 14.72
C TRP A 84 -0.89 -8.57 14.67
N GLU A 85 -1.57 -9.51 13.99
CA GLU A 85 -1.07 -10.88 13.80
C GLU A 85 0.20 -10.88 12.93
N ILE A 86 0.22 -10.10 11.85
CA ILE A 86 1.40 -9.96 10.98
C ILE A 86 2.57 -9.37 11.76
N LEU A 87 2.32 -8.35 12.59
CA LEU A 87 3.34 -7.65 13.38
C LEU A 87 4.03 -8.57 14.38
N VAL A 88 3.28 -9.39 15.13
CA VAL A 88 3.86 -10.32 16.11
C VAL A 88 4.58 -11.49 15.44
N LEU A 89 4.15 -11.94 14.27
CA LEU A 89 4.81 -13.05 13.56
C LEU A 89 6.04 -12.58 12.78
N THR A 90 6.13 -11.30 12.42
CA THR A 90 7.20 -10.76 11.59
C THR A 90 8.61 -11.07 12.12
N PRO A 91 8.95 -10.89 13.42
CA PRO A 91 10.31 -11.17 13.93
C PRO A 91 10.77 -12.63 13.77
N ILE A 92 9.84 -13.57 13.61
CA ILE A 92 10.10 -15.01 13.59
C ILE A 92 10.57 -15.47 12.20
N TYR A 93 10.06 -14.87 11.12
CA TYR A 93 10.20 -15.42 9.77
C TYR A 93 10.85 -14.44 8.78
N ASN A 94 11.69 -14.98 7.89
CA ASN A 94 12.16 -14.24 6.71
C ASN A 94 11.21 -14.42 5.51
N ARG A 95 11.22 -13.43 4.62
CA ARG A 95 10.60 -13.44 3.29
C ARG A 95 11.68 -13.54 2.21
N LEU A 96 11.26 -13.62 0.95
CA LEU A 96 12.20 -13.65 -0.18
C LEU A 96 12.80 -12.26 -0.43
N VAL A 97 11.97 -11.23 -0.39
CA VAL A 97 12.34 -9.81 -0.54
C VAL A 97 11.53 -8.96 0.43
N ARG A 98 11.94 -7.72 0.68
CA ARG A 98 11.18 -6.74 1.49
C ARG A 98 11.17 -5.38 0.84
N PHE A 99 10.25 -4.53 1.28
CA PHE A 99 10.31 -3.11 0.96
C PHE A 99 11.17 -2.35 1.99
N TYR A 100 11.94 -1.39 1.50
CA TYR A 100 12.61 -0.37 2.28
C TYR A 100 12.49 0.97 1.55
N ASN A 101 11.80 1.94 2.15
CA ASN A 101 11.54 3.25 1.57
C ASN A 101 11.03 3.16 0.11
N GLY A 102 9.97 2.37 -0.11
CA GLY A 102 9.37 2.21 -1.43
C GLY A 102 10.12 1.32 -2.44
N THR A 103 11.30 0.79 -2.08
CA THR A 103 12.13 -0.03 -2.98
C THR A 103 12.23 -1.47 -2.50
N LEU A 104 12.23 -2.44 -3.43
CA LEU A 104 12.50 -3.84 -3.12
C LEU A 104 13.97 -4.03 -2.75
N VAL A 105 14.21 -4.65 -1.61
CA VAL A 105 15.53 -5.07 -1.12
C VAL A 105 15.61 -6.57 -0.93
N LYS A 106 16.83 -7.10 -1.06
CA LYS A 106 17.13 -8.51 -0.83
C LYS A 106 16.84 -8.91 0.62
N GLU A 107 16.28 -10.10 0.77
CA GLU A 107 16.29 -10.85 2.01
C GLU A 107 16.80 -12.26 1.71
N VAL A 108 15.96 -13.30 1.71
CA VAL A 108 16.41 -14.66 1.38
C VAL A 108 16.75 -14.82 -0.10
N ALA A 109 16.10 -14.08 -1.00
CA ALA A 109 16.41 -14.10 -2.42
C ALA A 109 17.71 -13.31 -2.70
N GLN A 110 18.67 -13.98 -3.32
CA GLN A 110 19.88 -13.37 -3.88
C GLN A 110 19.59 -12.70 -5.22
N SER A 111 18.77 -13.34 -6.06
CA SER A 111 18.33 -12.82 -7.36
C SER A 111 16.96 -13.39 -7.75
N ILE A 112 16.22 -12.61 -8.53
CA ILE A 112 14.96 -13.03 -9.16
C ILE A 112 15.06 -12.69 -10.65
N GLU A 113 14.85 -13.69 -11.50
CA GLU A 113 14.86 -13.56 -12.96
C GLU A 113 13.51 -14.00 -13.51
N MET A 114 12.87 -13.16 -14.32
CA MET A 114 11.60 -13.44 -14.97
C MET A 114 11.84 -13.80 -16.44
N SER A 115 11.16 -14.81 -16.96
CA SER A 115 11.20 -15.12 -18.39
C SER A 115 10.60 -13.96 -19.22
N PRO A 116 11.03 -13.77 -20.47
CA PRO A 116 10.53 -12.69 -21.34
C PRO A 116 9.01 -12.68 -21.54
N ASP A 117 8.36 -13.84 -21.42
CA ASP A 117 6.90 -13.99 -21.52
C ASP A 117 6.16 -13.77 -20.17
N GLY A 118 6.90 -13.48 -19.09
CA GLY A 118 6.35 -13.21 -17.76
C GLY A 118 5.76 -14.43 -17.04
N LYS A 119 5.99 -15.66 -17.54
CA LYS A 119 5.35 -16.87 -17.01
C LYS A 119 6.23 -17.75 -16.14
N VAL A 120 7.54 -17.49 -16.08
CA VAL A 120 8.47 -18.26 -15.26
C VAL A 120 9.37 -17.31 -14.47
N TYR A 121 9.39 -17.48 -13.14
CA TYR A 121 10.32 -16.79 -12.25
C TYR A 121 11.36 -17.78 -11.73
N THR A 122 12.64 -17.50 -11.95
CA THR A 122 13.76 -18.23 -11.36
C THR A 122 14.30 -17.45 -10.18
N ILE A 123 14.20 -18.03 -8.99
CA ILE A 123 14.58 -17.42 -7.72
C ILE A 123 15.78 -18.17 -7.18
N LYS A 124 16.91 -17.48 -7.01
CA LYS A 124 18.09 -18.01 -6.30
C LYS A 124 18.08 -17.48 -4.88
N ILE A 125 18.24 -18.36 -3.90
CA ILE A 125 18.27 -18.01 -2.48
C ILE A 125 19.69 -18.05 -1.92
N VAL A 126 19.93 -17.29 -0.87
CA VAL A 126 21.20 -17.30 -0.13
C VAL A 126 21.41 -18.68 0.50
N SER A 127 22.60 -19.24 0.29
CA SER A 127 23.00 -20.53 0.87
C SER A 127 23.37 -20.42 2.34
N GLY A 128 23.17 -21.50 3.11
CA GLY A 128 23.66 -21.61 4.49
C GLY A 128 22.75 -21.00 5.56
N ILE A 129 21.56 -20.53 5.18
CA ILE A 129 20.53 -20.09 6.12
C ILE A 129 20.04 -21.29 6.94
N LYS A 130 19.80 -21.07 8.23
CA LYS A 130 19.21 -22.06 9.14
C LYS A 130 17.93 -21.53 9.75
N PHE A 131 16.98 -22.44 9.96
CA PHE A 131 15.83 -22.23 10.83
C PHE A 131 16.27 -22.20 12.30
N HIS A 132 15.38 -21.75 13.19
CA HIS A 132 15.61 -21.66 14.63
C HIS A 132 15.90 -23.02 15.29
N ASP A 133 15.47 -24.13 14.67
CA ASP A 133 15.76 -25.49 15.10
C ASP A 133 17.09 -26.06 14.55
N GLY A 134 17.86 -25.23 13.82
CA GLY A 134 19.17 -25.57 13.28
C GLY A 134 19.14 -26.28 11.92
N LYS A 135 17.97 -26.66 11.40
CA LYS A 135 17.86 -27.24 10.06
C LYS A 135 18.11 -26.19 8.97
N PRO A 136 18.69 -26.58 7.83
CA PRO A 136 18.93 -25.64 6.74
C PRO A 136 17.60 -25.18 6.10
N LEU A 137 17.52 -23.91 5.72
CA LEU A 137 16.49 -23.40 4.81
C LEU A 137 16.98 -23.62 3.38
N THR A 138 16.15 -24.27 2.57
CA THR A 138 16.49 -24.66 1.19
C THR A 138 15.41 -24.24 0.20
N ALA A 139 15.68 -24.45 -1.09
CA ALA A 139 14.70 -24.31 -2.15
C ALA A 139 13.44 -25.17 -1.94
N GLU A 140 13.53 -26.30 -1.21
CA GLU A 140 12.37 -27.12 -0.89
C GLU A 140 11.35 -26.40 -0.02
N ASP A 141 11.80 -25.59 0.95
CA ASP A 141 10.93 -24.83 1.85
C ASP A 141 10.19 -23.71 1.12
N VAL A 142 10.90 -23.04 0.20
CA VAL A 142 10.33 -22.00 -0.66
C VAL A 142 9.28 -22.60 -1.60
N ALA A 143 9.63 -23.67 -2.32
CA ALA A 143 8.70 -24.34 -3.23
C ALA A 143 7.48 -24.92 -2.49
N PHE A 144 7.68 -25.54 -1.33
CA PHE A 144 6.60 -26.01 -0.45
C PHE A 144 5.66 -24.87 -0.07
N THR A 145 6.20 -23.76 0.41
CA THR A 145 5.40 -22.61 0.85
C THR A 145 4.55 -22.04 -0.29
N ILE A 146 5.15 -21.83 -1.48
CA ILE A 146 4.44 -21.30 -2.66
C ILE A 146 3.34 -22.29 -3.12
N ASN A 147 3.65 -23.58 -3.20
CA ASN A 147 2.69 -24.61 -3.62
C ASN A 147 1.52 -24.78 -2.64
N MET A 148 1.76 -24.54 -1.35
CA MET A 148 0.71 -24.56 -0.36
C MET A 148 -0.17 -23.30 -0.49
N LEU A 149 0.42 -22.11 -0.58
CA LEU A 149 -0.34 -20.85 -0.68
C LEU A 149 -1.24 -20.80 -1.92
N ARG A 150 -0.81 -21.37 -3.06
CA ARG A 150 -1.66 -21.45 -4.26
C ARG A 150 -2.87 -22.38 -4.14
N ASN A 151 -2.83 -23.33 -3.20
CA ASN A 151 -3.86 -24.38 -3.05
C ASN A 151 -4.89 -24.06 -1.97
N SER A 152 -4.66 -23.08 -1.09
CA SER A 152 -5.54 -22.79 0.04
C SER A 152 -6.54 -21.67 -0.25
N SER A 153 -7.82 -21.88 0.09
CA SER A 153 -8.88 -20.87 -0.06
C SER A 153 -9.00 -19.85 1.08
N TRP A 154 -8.27 -20.05 2.19
CA TRP A 154 -8.42 -19.25 3.42
C TRP A 154 -7.35 -18.17 3.59
N ALA A 155 -6.30 -18.22 2.79
CA ALA A 155 -5.16 -17.35 2.97
C ALA A 155 -5.53 -15.91 2.59
N TYR A 156 -5.12 -14.96 3.44
CA TYR A 156 -4.98 -13.55 3.06
C TYR A 156 -4.29 -13.39 1.68
N TYR A 157 -3.41 -14.34 1.36
CA TYR A 157 -2.63 -14.44 0.13
C TYR A 157 -3.32 -15.13 -1.06
N TYR A 158 -4.52 -15.71 -0.92
CA TYR A 158 -5.17 -16.50 -1.99
C TYR A 158 -5.29 -15.71 -3.30
N GLY A 159 -5.73 -14.45 -3.22
CA GLY A 159 -5.89 -13.58 -4.38
C GLY A 159 -4.59 -13.36 -5.17
N VAL A 160 -3.45 -13.47 -4.49
CA VAL A 160 -2.11 -13.27 -5.06
C VAL A 160 -1.56 -14.57 -5.64
N PHE A 161 -1.70 -15.70 -4.95
CA PHE A 161 -1.12 -16.98 -5.39
C PHE A 161 -2.01 -17.77 -6.37
N ARG A 162 -3.28 -17.37 -6.59
CA ARG A 162 -4.18 -18.05 -7.54
C ARG A 162 -3.63 -18.16 -8.97
N ASN A 163 -2.81 -17.18 -9.37
CA ASN A 163 -2.18 -17.11 -10.69
C ASN A 163 -0.96 -18.04 -10.81
N VAL A 164 -0.46 -18.60 -9.71
CA VAL A 164 0.66 -19.55 -9.71
C VAL A 164 0.17 -20.92 -10.17
N ASP A 165 0.86 -21.49 -11.16
CA ASP A 165 0.67 -22.87 -11.60
C ASP A 165 1.39 -23.85 -10.67
N ARG A 166 2.69 -23.67 -10.41
CA ARG A 166 3.44 -24.49 -9.44
C ARG A 166 4.81 -23.87 -9.17
N ALA A 167 5.45 -24.33 -8.09
CA ALA A 167 6.87 -24.09 -7.83
C ALA A 167 7.65 -25.41 -7.83
N GLU A 168 8.80 -25.44 -8.49
CA GLU A 168 9.68 -26.60 -8.61
C GLU A 168 11.08 -26.27 -8.09
N VAL A 169 11.68 -27.23 -7.39
CA VAL A 169 13.07 -27.16 -6.98
C VAL A 169 13.95 -27.53 -8.17
N VAL A 170 14.91 -26.66 -8.50
CA VAL A 170 15.91 -26.93 -9.54
C VAL A 170 17.17 -27.52 -8.93
N ASP A 171 17.60 -26.93 -7.82
CA ASP A 171 18.76 -27.32 -7.02
C ASP A 171 18.53 -26.84 -5.56
N PRO A 172 19.41 -27.16 -4.59
CA PRO A 172 19.20 -26.81 -3.18
C PRO A 172 18.95 -25.32 -2.88
N THR A 173 19.32 -24.43 -3.80
CA THR A 173 19.23 -22.96 -3.66
C THR A 173 18.45 -22.27 -4.77
N THR A 174 17.86 -23.02 -5.70
CA THR A 174 17.14 -22.45 -6.84
C THR A 174 15.73 -23.03 -6.95
N VAL A 175 14.74 -22.14 -7.02
CA VAL A 175 13.34 -22.47 -7.26
C VAL A 175 12.87 -21.83 -8.57
N ARG A 176 12.10 -22.57 -9.37
CA ARG A 176 11.32 -22.01 -10.48
C ARG A 176 9.86 -21.96 -10.11
N VAL A 177 9.24 -20.80 -10.32
CA VAL A 177 7.80 -20.58 -10.16
C VAL A 177 7.19 -20.40 -11.53
N TYR A 178 6.19 -21.21 -11.86
CA TYR A 178 5.47 -21.14 -13.12
C TYR A 178 4.10 -20.50 -12.88
N MET A 179 3.71 -19.61 -13.76
CA MET A 179 2.45 -18.87 -13.70
C MET A 179 1.46 -19.40 -14.72
N LYS A 180 0.17 -19.45 -14.35
CA LYS A 180 -0.94 -19.75 -15.28
C LYS A 180 -1.16 -18.61 -16.27
N VAL A 181 -1.04 -17.38 -15.76
CA VAL A 181 -1.21 -16.11 -16.49
C VAL A 181 -0.12 -15.13 -16.07
N VAL A 182 0.16 -14.14 -16.91
CA VAL A 182 1.09 -13.06 -16.55
C VAL A 182 0.49 -12.26 -15.39
N ASP A 183 1.32 -12.01 -14.39
CA ASP A 183 0.99 -11.19 -13.23
C ASP A 183 2.19 -10.29 -12.93
N ALA A 184 2.09 -9.05 -13.40
CA ALA A 184 3.17 -8.07 -13.32
C ALA A 184 3.44 -7.60 -11.88
N GLY A 185 2.51 -7.84 -10.95
CA GLY A 185 2.66 -7.50 -9.54
C GLY A 185 3.11 -8.67 -8.65
N PHE A 186 3.46 -9.83 -9.22
CA PHE A 186 3.70 -11.06 -8.46
C PHE A 186 4.85 -10.91 -7.44
N VAL A 187 5.95 -10.26 -7.81
CA VAL A 187 7.10 -10.10 -6.90
C VAL A 187 6.72 -9.23 -5.71
N GLU A 188 6.13 -8.07 -5.98
CA GLU A 188 5.72 -7.09 -4.98
C GLU A 188 4.60 -7.61 -4.08
N ASN A 189 3.55 -8.22 -4.63
CA ASN A 189 2.38 -8.64 -3.84
C ASN A 189 2.53 -10.02 -3.21
N ALA A 190 3.38 -10.91 -3.75
CA ALA A 190 3.52 -12.29 -3.28
C ALA A 190 4.83 -12.50 -2.53
N LEU A 191 5.96 -12.26 -3.22
CA LEU A 191 7.28 -12.62 -2.71
C LEU A 191 7.76 -11.68 -1.59
N SER A 192 7.24 -10.44 -1.56
CA SER A 192 7.56 -9.45 -0.51
C SER A 192 6.78 -9.62 0.79
N VAL A 193 5.72 -10.45 0.78
CA VAL A 193 4.81 -10.64 1.93
C VAL A 193 4.80 -12.06 2.46
N MET A 194 5.11 -13.06 1.63
CA MET A 194 5.14 -14.45 2.07
C MET A 194 6.31 -14.71 3.03
N ASN A 195 6.04 -15.31 4.17
CA ASN A 195 7.06 -15.88 5.03
C ASN A 195 7.42 -17.28 4.53
N ILE A 196 8.70 -17.62 4.52
CA ILE A 196 9.18 -18.95 4.14
C ILE A 196 8.97 -19.90 5.32
N MET A 197 8.16 -20.93 5.11
CA MET A 197 7.76 -21.85 6.17
C MET A 197 8.59 -23.14 6.14
N PRO A 198 9.03 -23.66 7.30
CA PRO A 198 9.80 -24.89 7.37
C PRO A 198 8.96 -26.09 6.90
N LYS A 199 9.31 -26.66 5.75
CA LYS A 199 8.58 -27.78 5.15
C LYS A 199 8.48 -28.96 6.12
N HIS A 200 9.55 -29.26 6.85
CA HIS A 200 9.61 -30.41 7.77
C HIS A 200 8.65 -30.33 8.96
N ILE A 201 8.13 -29.15 9.31
CA ILE A 201 7.10 -28.99 10.36
C ILE A 201 5.72 -29.00 9.72
N TRP A 202 5.55 -28.21 8.67
CA TRP A 202 4.23 -27.91 8.16
C TRP A 202 3.71 -28.93 7.17
N GLU A 203 4.55 -29.54 6.33
CA GLU A 203 4.10 -30.55 5.35
C GLU A 203 3.34 -31.72 6.01
N PRO A 204 3.82 -32.34 7.10
CA PRO A 204 3.04 -33.37 7.80
C PRO A 204 1.68 -32.87 8.29
N LYS A 205 1.62 -31.65 8.83
CA LYS A 205 0.36 -31.04 9.32
C LYS A 205 -0.64 -30.79 8.20
N PHE A 206 -0.16 -30.31 7.06
CA PHE A 206 -1.00 -30.14 5.88
C PHE A 206 -1.51 -31.47 5.34
N ARG A 207 -0.68 -32.51 5.32
CA ARG A 207 -1.12 -33.85 4.89
C ARG A 207 -2.21 -34.42 5.81
N GLU A 208 -2.11 -34.16 7.10
CA GLU A 208 -3.06 -34.61 8.11
C GLU A 208 -4.37 -33.80 8.07
N LEU A 209 -4.28 -32.47 8.09
CA LEU A 209 -5.42 -31.59 8.33
C LEU A 209 -6.04 -31.03 7.03
N GLY A 210 -5.31 -31.04 5.92
CA GLY A 210 -5.68 -30.32 4.70
C GLY A 210 -6.01 -28.86 5.00
N ASP A 211 -7.17 -28.41 4.54
CA ASP A 211 -7.73 -27.08 4.82
C ASP A 211 -8.04 -26.82 6.31
N GLY A 212 -8.15 -27.87 7.12
CA GLY A 212 -8.33 -27.78 8.57
C GLY A 212 -7.18 -27.08 9.28
N VAL A 213 -6.01 -26.95 8.63
CA VAL A 213 -4.88 -26.16 9.12
C VAL A 213 -5.28 -24.71 9.44
N ALA A 214 -6.31 -24.17 8.79
CA ALA A 214 -6.78 -22.80 9.02
C ALA A 214 -7.31 -22.60 10.45
N LYS A 215 -7.74 -23.68 11.12
CA LYS A 215 -8.20 -23.68 12.52
C LYS A 215 -7.15 -24.21 13.48
N TYR A 216 -5.98 -24.60 12.97
CA TYR A 216 -4.89 -25.11 13.79
C TYR A 216 -4.28 -23.98 14.61
N ASN A 217 -4.06 -24.23 15.90
CA ASN A 217 -3.37 -23.33 16.80
C ASN A 217 -1.98 -23.89 17.11
N PRO A 218 -0.91 -23.38 16.45
CA PRO A 218 0.43 -23.91 16.66
C PRO A 218 0.93 -23.65 18.08
N SER A 219 1.63 -24.63 18.64
CA SER A 219 2.42 -24.44 19.86
C SER A 219 3.61 -23.52 19.60
N LEU A 220 4.16 -22.89 20.65
CA LEU A 220 5.34 -22.03 20.52
C LEU A 220 6.55 -22.78 19.92
N SER A 221 6.69 -24.07 20.20
CA SER A 221 7.75 -24.92 19.62
C SER A 221 7.57 -25.21 18.13
N GLU A 222 6.37 -25.01 17.58
CA GLU A 222 6.10 -25.14 16.13
C GLU A 222 6.28 -23.82 15.38
N LEU A 223 6.38 -22.69 16.09
CA LEU A 223 6.65 -21.37 15.53
C LEU A 223 8.15 -21.19 15.23
N VAL A 224 8.69 -22.12 14.46
CA VAL A 224 10.08 -22.12 13.96
C VAL A 224 10.12 -21.33 12.67
N GLY A 225 10.97 -20.30 12.62
CA GLY A 225 11.27 -19.55 11.41
C GLY A 225 12.78 -19.42 11.19
N SER A 226 13.15 -18.57 10.24
CA SER A 226 14.55 -18.27 9.92
C SER A 226 14.98 -16.88 10.40
N GLY A 227 14.07 -16.12 11.00
CA GLY A 227 14.23 -14.72 11.34
C GLY A 227 15.12 -14.42 12.56
N PRO A 228 15.27 -13.13 12.88
CA PRO A 228 16.17 -12.63 13.92
C PRO A 228 15.75 -12.99 15.35
N PHE A 229 14.48 -13.32 15.60
CA PHE A 229 13.97 -13.57 16.95
C PHE A 229 13.28 -14.92 17.04
N ILE A 230 13.50 -15.59 18.17
CA ILE A 230 12.87 -16.87 18.52
C ILE A 230 11.84 -16.58 19.61
N ILE A 231 10.59 -16.96 19.37
CA ILE A 231 9.53 -16.79 20.37
C ILE A 231 9.84 -17.60 21.64
N THR A 232 9.62 -16.98 22.80
CA THR A 232 9.89 -17.60 24.11
C THR A 232 8.63 -17.76 24.95
N GLU A 233 7.72 -16.80 24.90
CA GLU A 233 6.51 -16.82 25.72
C GLU A 233 5.38 -16.05 25.05
N PHE A 234 4.16 -16.54 25.23
CA PHE A 234 2.94 -15.82 24.87
C PHE A 234 1.98 -15.90 26.05
N GLN A 235 1.74 -14.76 26.68
CA GLN A 235 0.73 -14.60 27.73
C GLN A 235 -0.45 -13.84 27.12
N PRO A 236 -1.57 -14.53 26.84
CA PRO A 236 -2.75 -13.90 26.28
C PRO A 236 -3.15 -12.64 27.05
N ASP A 237 -3.55 -11.60 26.32
CA ASP A 237 -3.98 -10.30 26.87
C ASP A 237 -2.88 -9.49 27.61
N GLN A 238 -1.65 -10.00 27.73
CA GLN A 238 -0.55 -9.28 28.37
C GLN A 238 0.61 -8.98 27.42
N PHE A 239 1.29 -10.01 26.90
CA PHE A 239 2.48 -9.83 26.09
C PHE A 239 2.87 -11.06 25.28
N ILE A 240 3.78 -10.85 24.33
CA ILE A 240 4.55 -11.87 23.64
C ILE A 240 6.04 -11.52 23.72
N SER A 241 6.88 -12.49 24.03
CA SER A 241 8.32 -12.28 24.23
C SER A 241 9.15 -13.16 23.30
N TYR A 242 10.32 -12.65 22.93
CA TYR A 242 11.27 -13.32 22.05
C TYR A 242 12.69 -13.13 22.57
N LYS A 243 13.54 -14.14 22.33
CA LYS A 243 15.00 -14.02 22.47
C LYS A 243 15.66 -13.81 21.12
N ALA A 244 16.76 -13.08 21.09
CA ALA A 244 17.55 -12.92 19.88
C ALA A 244 18.09 -14.27 19.38
N ASN A 245 18.00 -14.52 18.08
CA ASN A 245 18.70 -15.59 17.41
C ASN A 245 20.17 -15.18 17.25
N THR A 246 21.02 -15.64 18.17
CA THR A 246 22.47 -15.34 18.18
C THR A 246 23.19 -15.84 16.93
N ASN A 247 22.62 -16.82 16.24
CA ASN A 247 23.16 -17.41 15.00
C ASN A 247 22.42 -16.90 13.75
N TYR A 248 21.74 -15.75 13.84
CA TYR A 248 21.01 -15.20 12.70
C TYR A 248 21.97 -14.87 11.54
N TRP A 249 21.59 -15.31 10.34
CA TRP A 249 22.48 -15.35 9.17
C TRP A 249 22.81 -13.96 8.59
N GLN A 250 22.00 -12.92 8.88
CA GLN A 250 22.31 -11.52 8.54
C GLN A 250 23.04 -10.76 9.66
N GLY A 251 23.48 -11.47 10.70
CA GLY A 251 24.07 -10.89 11.91
C GLY A 251 23.07 -10.85 13.05
N ARG A 252 23.54 -11.15 14.27
CA ARG A 252 22.71 -11.18 15.48
C ARG A 252 22.03 -9.81 15.71
N PRO A 253 20.73 -9.76 16.07
CA PRO A 253 20.07 -8.53 16.52
C PRO A 253 20.85 -7.82 17.63
N CYS A 254 20.81 -6.50 17.75
CA CYS A 254 21.64 -5.86 18.79
C CYS A 254 21.11 -6.07 20.22
N ILE A 255 19.80 -6.27 20.41
CA ILE A 255 19.19 -6.59 21.72
C ILE A 255 19.24 -8.08 22.07
N ASP A 256 19.04 -8.43 23.35
CA ASP A 256 18.92 -9.82 23.82
C ASP A 256 17.47 -10.32 23.76
N GLN A 257 16.53 -9.43 24.06
CA GLN A 257 15.12 -9.77 24.21
C GLN A 257 14.23 -8.68 23.60
N LEU A 258 13.21 -9.12 22.88
CA LEU A 258 12.10 -8.28 22.42
C LEU A 258 10.85 -8.68 23.19
N VAL A 259 10.14 -7.69 23.72
CA VAL A 259 8.84 -7.90 24.37
C VAL A 259 7.84 -6.98 23.69
N MET A 260 6.75 -7.56 23.15
CA MET A 260 5.62 -6.80 22.67
C MET A 260 4.46 -6.93 23.67
N SER A 261 4.15 -5.85 24.39
CA SER A 261 3.05 -5.76 25.35
C SER A 261 1.75 -5.34 24.66
N PHE A 262 0.63 -5.94 25.04
CA PHE A 262 -0.68 -5.60 24.47
C PHE A 262 -1.32 -4.49 25.31
N ILE A 263 -1.32 -3.26 24.79
CA ILE A 263 -1.91 -2.09 25.46
C ILE A 263 -2.85 -1.39 24.48
N GLY A 264 -4.14 -1.70 24.60
CA GLY A 264 -5.17 -1.16 23.70
C GLY A 264 -5.46 0.33 23.91
N GLU A 265 -5.44 0.77 25.16
CA GLU A 265 -5.73 2.17 25.50
C GLU A 265 -4.49 3.06 25.29
N ALA A 266 -4.56 3.95 24.29
CA ALA A 266 -3.44 4.83 23.93
C ALA A 266 -2.98 5.70 25.10
N SER A 267 -3.89 6.19 25.96
CA SER A 267 -3.54 7.00 27.13
C SER A 267 -2.66 6.23 28.14
N VAL A 268 -2.93 4.94 28.33
CA VAL A 268 -2.15 4.05 29.19
C VAL A 268 -0.79 3.77 28.57
N ALA A 269 -0.74 3.48 27.26
CA ALA A 269 0.50 3.24 26.55
C ALA A 269 1.42 4.47 26.57
N LEU A 270 0.88 5.67 26.36
CA LEU A 270 1.65 6.93 26.41
C LEU A 270 2.19 7.21 27.82
N LEU A 271 1.44 6.91 28.88
CA LEU A 271 1.92 7.03 30.25
C LEU A 271 3.07 6.05 30.54
N ALA A 272 2.95 4.80 30.07
CA ALA A 272 4.02 3.80 30.17
C ALA A 272 5.29 4.24 29.40
N LEU A 273 5.11 4.86 28.23
CA LEU A 273 6.21 5.43 27.45
C LEU A 273 6.91 6.58 28.20
N GLU A 274 6.14 7.51 28.78
CA GLU A 274 6.66 8.64 29.56
C GLU A 274 7.47 8.16 30.77
N LYS A 275 7.00 7.12 31.46
CA LYS A 275 7.69 6.47 32.58
C LYS A 275 8.93 5.66 32.19
N GLY A 276 9.04 5.25 30.93
CA GLY A 276 10.14 4.40 30.46
C GLY A 276 9.87 2.89 30.57
N ASP A 277 8.64 2.50 30.90
CA ASP A 277 8.22 1.10 30.98
C ASP A 277 8.21 0.42 29.60
N ILE A 278 7.99 1.20 28.54
CA ILE A 278 8.12 0.82 27.12
C ILE A 278 8.97 1.84 26.37
N GLN A 279 9.55 1.42 25.24
CA GLN A 279 10.40 2.26 24.39
C GLN A 279 9.65 2.90 23.22
N THR A 280 8.56 2.27 22.76
CA THR A 280 7.70 2.82 21.69
C THR A 280 6.32 2.17 21.78
N TYR A 281 5.33 2.84 21.19
CA TYR A 281 3.96 2.34 21.08
C TYR A 281 3.50 2.31 19.62
N SER A 282 3.18 1.12 19.14
CA SER A 282 2.59 0.85 17.83
C SER A 282 1.07 0.74 18.00
N GLY A 283 0.41 1.89 17.96
CA GLY A 283 -1.03 2.03 18.11
C GLY A 283 -1.50 3.37 17.58
N PHE A 284 -2.81 3.54 17.46
CA PHE A 284 -3.34 4.82 17.00
C PHE A 284 -3.24 5.86 18.11
N ILE A 285 -2.56 6.96 17.83
CA ILE A 285 -2.44 8.13 18.70
C ILE A 285 -3.03 9.33 17.99
N THR A 286 -3.84 10.11 18.69
CA THR A 286 -4.36 11.37 18.15
C THR A 286 -3.27 12.45 18.15
N PRO A 287 -3.20 13.30 17.11
CA PRO A 287 -2.24 14.40 17.03
C PRO A 287 -2.23 15.36 18.22
N GLU A 288 -3.37 15.48 18.91
CA GLU A 288 -3.61 16.34 20.08
C GLU A 288 -2.56 16.14 21.19
N VAL A 289 -1.99 14.93 21.33
CA VAL A 289 -1.01 14.64 22.39
C VAL A 289 0.42 15.02 22.03
N VAL A 290 0.72 15.34 20.77
CA VAL A 290 2.10 15.55 20.29
C VAL A 290 2.83 16.65 21.06
N PRO A 291 2.25 17.85 21.32
CA PRO A 291 2.92 18.89 22.11
C PRO A 291 3.29 18.42 23.52
N ARG A 292 2.44 17.61 24.17
CA ARG A 292 2.73 17.03 25.49
C ARG A 292 3.91 16.08 25.42
N LEU A 293 3.93 15.17 24.44
CA LEU A 293 5.00 14.18 24.30
C LEU A 293 6.34 14.85 24.01
N LEU A 294 6.37 15.87 23.16
CA LEU A 294 7.59 16.63 22.84
C LEU A 294 8.10 17.50 24.00
N SER A 295 7.29 17.77 25.01
CA SER A 295 7.74 18.45 26.23
C SER A 295 8.66 17.57 27.10
N ASN A 296 8.64 16.25 26.91
CA ASN A 296 9.56 15.32 27.57
C ASN A 296 10.83 15.15 26.72
N PRO A 297 12.02 15.55 27.21
CA PRO A 297 13.26 15.46 26.43
C PRO A 297 13.73 14.02 26.15
N SER A 298 13.13 13.02 26.80
CA SER A 298 13.42 11.61 26.56
C SER A 298 12.62 11.02 25.39
N ILE A 299 11.65 11.76 24.84
CA ILE A 299 10.74 11.27 23.80
C ILE A 299 10.95 12.05 22.50
N ALA A 300 11.04 11.32 21.40
CA ALA A 300 10.96 11.86 20.06
C ALA A 300 9.74 11.30 19.33
N ILE A 301 9.34 11.97 18.26
CA ILE A 301 8.21 11.57 17.41
C ILE A 301 8.73 11.22 16.02
N HIS A 302 8.37 10.03 15.55
CA HIS A 302 8.43 9.68 14.13
C HIS A 302 7.06 9.89 13.52
N VAL A 303 7.02 10.58 12.38
CA VAL A 303 5.78 10.78 11.62
C VAL A 303 5.95 10.05 10.29
N TYR A 304 5.06 9.11 10.02
CA TYR A 304 5.03 8.38 8.76
C TYR A 304 3.65 8.50 8.11
N THR A 305 3.60 8.43 6.78
CA THR A 305 2.33 8.51 6.05
C THR A 305 1.91 7.10 5.65
N SER A 306 0.75 6.67 6.15
CA SER A 306 0.19 5.39 5.74
C SER A 306 -0.45 5.51 4.36
N ASP A 307 -0.24 4.49 3.54
CA ASP A 307 -0.88 4.33 2.24
C ASP A 307 -2.36 3.92 2.33
N PHE A 308 -2.86 3.63 3.53
CA PHE A 308 -4.29 3.42 3.75
C PHE A 308 -5.07 4.68 3.40
N TYR A 309 -5.93 4.53 2.39
CA TYR A 309 -6.89 5.56 2.02
C TYR A 309 -8.15 5.40 2.87
N TYR A 310 -8.56 6.49 3.51
CA TYR A 310 -9.79 6.57 4.27
C TYR A 310 -10.86 7.16 3.37
N HIS A 311 -11.94 6.42 3.17
CA HIS A 311 -12.94 6.73 2.16
C HIS A 311 -14.34 6.70 2.75
N TRP A 312 -15.20 7.51 2.15
CA TRP A 312 -16.64 7.38 2.24
C TRP A 312 -17.10 6.49 1.09
N GLY A 313 -17.35 5.22 1.40
CA GLY A 313 -17.81 4.23 0.44
C GLY A 313 -19.30 4.36 0.15
N LEU A 314 -19.66 4.12 -1.11
CA LEU A 314 -21.01 4.33 -1.64
C LEU A 314 -21.51 3.03 -2.27
N ASN A 315 -22.73 2.59 -1.94
CA ASN A 315 -23.30 1.38 -2.52
C ASN A 315 -23.77 1.62 -3.96
N ASN A 316 -22.88 1.31 -4.92
CA ASN A 316 -22.99 1.44 -6.38
C ASN A 316 -24.31 0.90 -6.98
N LYS A 317 -24.95 -0.05 -6.28
CA LYS A 317 -26.17 -0.73 -6.74
C LYS A 317 -27.46 -0.16 -6.16
N LYS A 318 -27.37 0.72 -5.16
CA LYS A 318 -28.54 1.28 -4.49
C LYS A 318 -28.85 2.66 -5.07
N TRP A 319 -30.13 2.91 -5.38
CA TRP A 319 -30.56 4.25 -5.77
C TRP A 319 -30.49 5.20 -4.56
N PRO A 320 -30.06 6.47 -4.72
CA PRO A 320 -29.56 7.14 -5.93
C PRO A 320 -28.04 7.02 -6.13
N PHE A 321 -27.32 6.27 -5.30
CA PHE A 321 -25.86 6.10 -5.41
C PHE A 321 -25.40 5.41 -6.70
N ASN A 322 -26.30 4.70 -7.40
CA ASN A 322 -26.03 4.19 -8.74
C ASN A 322 -25.89 5.29 -9.82
N ILE A 323 -26.29 6.54 -9.54
CA ILE A 323 -26.19 7.67 -10.45
C ILE A 323 -24.87 8.41 -10.21
N THR A 324 -23.98 8.41 -11.22
CA THR A 324 -22.67 9.11 -11.14
C THR A 324 -22.81 10.58 -10.76
N LEU A 325 -23.77 11.28 -11.37
CA LEU A 325 -23.99 12.69 -11.10
C LEU A 325 -24.40 12.96 -9.63
N PHE A 326 -25.15 12.04 -9.00
CA PHE A 326 -25.46 12.14 -7.58
C PHE A 326 -24.20 11.99 -6.72
N ARG A 327 -23.34 11.01 -7.04
CA ARG A 327 -22.05 10.81 -6.33
C ARG A 327 -21.12 12.02 -6.48
N LYS A 328 -21.10 12.68 -7.64
CA LYS A 328 -20.40 13.96 -7.84
C LYS A 328 -20.91 15.05 -6.90
N ALA A 329 -22.24 15.19 -6.75
CA ALA A 329 -22.81 16.16 -5.81
C ALA A 329 -22.36 15.89 -4.36
N LEU A 330 -22.31 14.62 -3.96
CA LEU A 330 -21.79 14.22 -2.64
C LEU A 330 -20.31 14.57 -2.47
N ALA A 331 -19.47 14.37 -3.49
CA ALA A 331 -18.06 14.73 -3.44
C ALA A 331 -17.83 16.25 -3.29
N TYR A 332 -18.63 17.07 -3.98
CA TYR A 332 -18.62 18.54 -3.80
C TYR A 332 -19.07 18.99 -2.41
N ALA A 333 -19.81 18.15 -1.67
CA ALA A 333 -20.26 18.45 -0.32
C ALA A 333 -19.26 18.06 0.77
N VAL A 334 -18.08 17.51 0.43
CA VAL A 334 -17.07 17.14 1.43
C VAL A 334 -16.16 18.32 1.74
N ASP A 335 -16.17 18.78 2.99
CA ASP A 335 -15.20 19.75 3.51
C ASP A 335 -13.89 19.06 3.89
N TYR A 336 -13.01 18.89 2.90
CA TYR A 336 -11.70 18.27 3.08
C TYR A 336 -10.80 19.04 4.06
N ASP A 337 -10.88 20.37 4.07
CA ASP A 337 -10.05 21.20 4.94
C ASP A 337 -10.48 21.07 6.39
N ALA A 338 -11.78 21.02 6.67
CA ALA A 338 -12.27 20.75 8.02
C ALA A 338 -11.83 19.35 8.51
N ILE A 339 -11.89 18.32 7.65
CA ILE A 339 -11.42 16.99 8.01
C ILE A 339 -9.90 16.98 8.30
N ILE A 340 -9.09 17.60 7.44
CA ILE A 340 -7.62 17.53 7.56
C ILE A 340 -7.08 18.47 8.64
N ASN A 341 -7.55 19.71 8.68
CA ASN A 341 -7.00 20.74 9.56
C ASN A 341 -7.66 20.74 10.95
N THR A 342 -8.95 20.40 11.06
CA THR A 342 -9.66 20.39 12.34
C THR A 342 -9.63 19.02 13.00
N ILE A 343 -10.04 17.96 12.29
CA ILE A 343 -10.08 16.61 12.89
C ILE A 343 -8.68 16.00 12.97
N LEU A 344 -7.90 16.07 11.90
CA LEU A 344 -6.56 15.48 11.84
C LEU A 344 -5.45 16.46 12.27
N MET A 345 -5.76 17.72 12.57
CA MET A 345 -4.79 18.73 13.04
C MET A 345 -3.54 18.86 12.12
N GLY A 346 -3.72 18.70 10.81
CA GLY A 346 -2.63 18.73 9.83
C GLY A 346 -1.87 17.39 9.65
N TYR A 347 -2.20 16.35 10.42
CA TYR A 347 -1.69 14.99 10.27
C TYR A 347 -2.49 14.17 9.24
N GLY A 348 -2.88 14.83 8.15
CA GLY A 348 -3.57 14.24 7.03
C GLY A 348 -2.94 14.66 5.71
N VAL A 349 -3.11 13.81 4.70
CA VAL A 349 -2.92 14.19 3.29
C VAL A 349 -4.26 14.00 2.60
N ARG A 350 -4.64 14.94 1.73
CA ARG A 350 -5.90 14.83 1.00
C ARG A 350 -5.96 13.57 0.15
N GLY A 351 -7.11 12.89 0.17
CA GLY A 351 -7.34 11.70 -0.63
C GLY A 351 -7.26 12.02 -2.14
N SER A 352 -6.54 11.20 -2.90
CA SER A 352 -6.54 11.30 -4.37
C SER A 352 -7.91 10.83 -4.90
N PRO A 353 -8.56 11.55 -5.83
CA PRO A 353 -9.81 11.10 -6.44
C PRO A 353 -9.63 9.84 -7.29
N GLY A 354 -8.41 9.53 -7.73
CA GLY A 354 -8.05 8.25 -8.36
C GLY A 354 -7.68 7.14 -7.38
N PHE A 355 -7.79 7.37 -6.07
CA PHE A 355 -7.48 6.45 -4.95
C PHE A 355 -6.00 6.03 -4.79
N VAL A 356 -5.17 6.19 -5.82
CA VAL A 356 -3.74 5.89 -5.74
C VAL A 356 -3.01 6.91 -4.85
N PRO A 357 -2.31 6.47 -3.79
CA PRO A 357 -1.54 7.37 -2.93
C PRO A 357 -0.39 8.06 -3.69
N PRO A 358 -0.16 9.37 -3.49
CA PRO A 358 0.95 10.10 -4.13
C PRO A 358 2.31 9.88 -3.44
N PHE A 359 2.44 8.88 -2.56
CA PHE A 359 3.63 8.59 -1.75
C PHE A 359 3.80 7.08 -1.57
N GLY A 360 4.92 6.68 -0.94
CA GLY A 360 5.26 5.27 -0.73
C GLY A 360 5.49 4.52 -2.05
N VAL A 361 5.29 3.20 -2.02
CA VAL A 361 5.45 2.31 -3.19
C VAL A 361 4.54 2.68 -4.38
N HIS A 362 3.45 3.43 -4.14
CA HIS A 362 2.46 3.80 -5.15
C HIS A 362 2.73 5.14 -5.83
N ALA A 363 3.66 5.95 -5.32
CA ALA A 363 3.94 7.28 -5.87
C ALA A 363 4.25 7.25 -7.38
N LYS A 364 4.94 6.19 -7.86
CA LYS A 364 5.28 5.99 -9.27
C LYS A 364 4.05 5.75 -10.18
N TRP A 365 2.92 5.35 -9.61
CA TRP A 365 1.66 5.06 -10.31
C TRP A 365 0.64 6.19 -10.21
N TYR A 366 0.84 7.16 -9.32
CA TYR A 366 -0.09 8.27 -9.10
C TYR A 366 -0.19 9.17 -10.33
N ASN A 367 -1.41 9.53 -10.72
CA ASN A 367 -1.67 10.51 -11.77
C ASN A 367 -1.77 11.92 -11.14
N PRO A 368 -0.80 12.82 -11.38
CA PRO A 368 -0.81 14.16 -10.81
C PRO A 368 -1.76 15.13 -11.52
N ASN A 369 -2.33 14.75 -12.67
CA ASN A 369 -3.15 15.62 -13.51
C ASN A 369 -4.66 15.52 -13.21
N LEU A 370 -5.06 14.78 -12.18
CA LEU A 370 -6.46 14.61 -11.81
C LEU A 370 -7.03 15.92 -11.26
N GLU A 371 -8.26 16.24 -11.66
CA GLU A 371 -9.01 17.33 -11.07
C GLU A 371 -9.59 16.90 -9.72
N TYR A 372 -9.46 17.77 -8.72
CA TYR A 372 -9.94 17.50 -7.36
C TYR A 372 -11.27 18.23 -7.10
N TYR A 373 -12.26 17.52 -6.58
CA TYR A 373 -13.54 18.11 -6.15
C TYR A 373 -13.33 19.12 -5.02
N THR A 374 -13.50 20.41 -5.27
CA THR A 374 -13.41 21.44 -4.22
C THR A 374 -14.71 21.48 -3.40
N TYR A 375 -14.63 21.79 -2.12
CA TYR A 375 -15.84 21.99 -1.30
C TYR A 375 -16.71 23.13 -1.88
N ASN A 376 -17.86 22.76 -2.46
CA ASN A 376 -18.73 23.69 -3.20
C ASN A 376 -20.20 23.25 -3.13
N LEU A 377 -20.88 23.69 -2.07
CA LEU A 377 -22.29 23.37 -1.82
C LEU A 377 -23.22 23.92 -2.91
N SER A 378 -22.90 25.05 -3.53
CA SER A 378 -23.69 25.60 -4.65
C SER A 378 -23.66 24.67 -5.86
N LYS A 379 -22.50 24.09 -6.18
CA LYS A 379 -22.37 23.11 -7.26
C LYS A 379 -23.10 21.81 -6.93
N ALA A 380 -23.00 21.34 -5.69
CA ALA A 380 -23.79 20.19 -5.22
C ALA A 380 -25.30 20.45 -5.39
N ALA A 381 -25.80 21.63 -5.01
CA ALA A 381 -27.19 22.01 -5.17
C ALA A 381 -27.64 22.06 -6.64
N GLU A 382 -26.82 22.63 -7.53
CA GLU A 382 -27.10 22.69 -8.98
C GLU A 382 -27.29 21.27 -9.54
N ILE A 383 -26.39 20.36 -9.17
CA ILE A 383 -26.44 18.97 -9.60
C ILE A 383 -27.68 18.26 -9.05
N LEU A 384 -28.01 18.47 -7.77
CA LEU A 384 -29.19 17.87 -7.15
C LEU A 384 -30.49 18.35 -7.81
N ASP A 385 -30.58 19.63 -8.20
CA ASP A 385 -31.74 20.15 -8.94
C ASP A 385 -31.90 19.50 -10.32
N GLN A 386 -30.78 19.28 -11.03
CA GLN A 386 -30.76 18.61 -12.34
C GLN A 386 -31.28 17.17 -12.23
N LEU A 387 -31.00 16.53 -11.10
CA LEU A 387 -31.48 15.19 -10.78
C LEU A 387 -32.92 15.17 -10.26
N GLY A 388 -33.55 16.33 -10.04
CA GLY A 388 -34.92 16.45 -9.54
C GLY A 388 -35.07 16.37 -8.03
N PHE A 389 -33.97 16.34 -7.26
CA PHE A 389 -34.04 16.43 -5.81
C PHE A 389 -34.33 17.86 -5.40
N ARG A 390 -35.49 18.14 -4.78
CA ARG A 390 -35.92 19.50 -4.45
C ARG A 390 -36.66 19.49 -3.14
N ASP A 391 -36.49 20.53 -2.34
CA ASP A 391 -37.33 20.80 -1.17
C ASP A 391 -38.68 21.34 -1.67
N ILE A 392 -39.68 20.46 -1.70
CA ILE A 392 -41.01 20.78 -2.22
C ILE A 392 -42.02 21.09 -1.11
N ASP A 393 -41.74 20.70 0.14
CA ASP A 393 -42.61 20.94 1.30
C ASP A 393 -42.12 22.07 2.22
N GLY A 394 -40.92 22.62 1.97
CA GLY A 394 -40.33 23.73 2.70
C GLY A 394 -39.75 23.34 4.05
N ASP A 395 -39.53 22.05 4.33
CA ASP A 395 -39.01 21.55 5.60
C ASP A 395 -37.47 21.68 5.74
N GLY A 396 -36.81 22.17 4.68
CA GLY A 396 -35.36 22.37 4.62
C GLY A 396 -34.60 21.16 4.08
N TRP A 397 -35.27 20.05 3.74
CA TRP A 397 -34.67 18.86 3.13
C TRP A 397 -35.20 18.64 1.72
N ARG A 398 -34.37 18.10 0.84
CA ARG A 398 -34.79 17.76 -0.52
C ARG A 398 -35.50 16.41 -0.54
N GLU A 399 -36.67 16.38 -1.16
CA GLU A 399 -37.35 15.16 -1.60
C GLU A 399 -36.66 14.53 -2.81
N ALA A 400 -36.95 13.25 -3.03
CA ALA A 400 -36.63 12.54 -4.25
C ALA A 400 -37.44 13.07 -5.45
N PRO A 401 -37.04 12.74 -6.69
CA PRO A 401 -37.75 13.20 -7.90
C PRO A 401 -39.22 12.76 -8.01
N ASP A 402 -39.61 11.73 -7.28
CA ASP A 402 -41.00 11.24 -7.17
C ASP A 402 -41.80 11.94 -6.06
N GLY A 403 -41.20 12.91 -5.36
CA GLY A 403 -41.79 13.65 -4.24
C GLY A 403 -41.74 12.92 -2.90
N SER A 404 -41.11 11.75 -2.82
CA SER A 404 -40.95 11.03 -1.55
C SER A 404 -39.83 11.62 -0.69
N LYS A 405 -39.97 11.56 0.64
CA LYS A 405 -38.92 12.00 1.57
C LYS A 405 -37.67 11.14 1.36
N PHE A 406 -36.53 11.80 1.18
CA PHE A 406 -35.26 11.12 0.96
C PHE A 406 -34.32 11.28 2.16
N LYS A 407 -33.76 10.15 2.63
CA LYS A 407 -32.66 10.13 3.58
C LYS A 407 -31.80 8.89 3.37
N PHE A 408 -30.56 8.93 3.84
CA PHE A 408 -29.68 7.78 3.84
C PHE A 408 -28.82 7.74 5.10
N GLU A 409 -28.17 6.59 5.34
CA GLU A 409 -27.34 6.38 6.53
C GLU A 409 -25.84 6.29 6.21
N ILE A 410 -25.02 6.82 7.12
CA ILE A 410 -23.56 6.74 7.08
C ILE A 410 -23.08 5.88 8.25
N TYR A 411 -22.39 4.78 7.96
CA TYR A 411 -21.91 3.82 8.96
C TYR A 411 -20.40 3.94 9.22
N PRO A 412 -19.95 4.75 10.21
CA PRO A 412 -18.59 4.68 10.75
C PRO A 412 -18.48 3.61 11.86
N PRO A 413 -17.34 2.91 11.98
CA PRO A 413 -17.11 1.99 13.09
C PRO A 413 -16.76 2.75 14.38
N SER A 414 -17.30 2.29 15.52
CA SER A 414 -17.19 2.97 16.83
C SER A 414 -15.76 3.11 17.36
N TYR A 415 -14.84 2.23 16.96
CA TYR A 415 -13.46 2.22 17.45
C TYR A 415 -12.59 3.37 16.88
N ASP A 416 -13.03 4.02 15.79
CA ASP A 416 -12.25 5.07 15.11
C ASP A 416 -13.00 6.41 15.16
N ILE A 417 -12.75 7.18 16.22
CA ILE A 417 -13.41 8.46 16.48
C ILE A 417 -13.19 9.50 15.36
N ILE A 418 -12.07 9.42 14.64
CA ILE A 418 -11.77 10.30 13.50
C ILE A 418 -12.73 10.02 12.34
N ARG A 419 -13.07 8.75 12.09
CA ARG A 419 -14.09 8.39 11.08
C ARG A 419 -15.50 8.81 11.52
N VAL A 420 -15.82 8.70 12.81
CA VAL A 420 -17.10 9.19 13.35
C VAL A 420 -17.24 10.70 13.13
N ARG A 421 -16.25 11.49 13.55
CA ARG A 421 -16.24 12.95 13.35
C ARG A 421 -16.28 13.34 11.88
N ALA A 422 -15.58 12.59 11.00
CA ALA A 422 -15.65 12.85 9.56
C ALA A 422 -17.05 12.57 8.99
N ALA A 423 -17.74 11.53 9.46
CA ALA A 423 -19.13 11.25 9.07
C ALA A 423 -20.08 12.38 9.50
N GLU A 424 -19.89 12.93 10.71
CA GLU A 424 -20.65 14.07 11.22
C GLU A 424 -20.42 15.34 10.39
N ILE A 425 -19.17 15.66 10.03
CA ILE A 425 -18.85 16.79 9.14
C ILE A 425 -19.52 16.62 7.77
N ILE A 426 -19.48 15.41 7.21
CA ILE A 426 -20.14 15.12 5.92
C ILE A 426 -21.65 15.33 6.04
N ALA A 427 -22.29 14.81 7.09
CA ALA A 427 -23.73 14.97 7.31
C ALA A 427 -24.12 16.45 7.50
N ASP A 428 -23.35 17.21 8.28
CA ASP A 428 -23.54 18.65 8.47
C ASP A 428 -23.37 19.44 7.16
N SER A 429 -22.38 19.09 6.34
CA SER A 429 -22.16 19.73 5.04
C SER A 429 -23.30 19.47 4.06
N LEU A 430 -23.84 18.25 4.04
CA LEU A 430 -25.01 17.88 3.23
C LEU A 430 -26.27 18.62 3.68
N ALA A 431 -26.45 18.84 4.98
CA ALA A 431 -27.57 19.61 5.53
C ALA A 431 -27.52 21.09 5.13
N LYS A 432 -26.32 21.63 4.91
CA LYS A 432 -26.08 23.04 4.54
C LYS A 432 -26.16 23.30 3.03
N ILE A 433 -26.43 22.29 2.21
CA ILE A 433 -26.62 22.48 0.77
C ILE A 433 -27.75 23.51 0.54
N PRO A 434 -27.52 24.55 -0.28
CA PRO A 434 -28.52 25.59 -0.48
C PRO A 434 -29.74 25.05 -1.25
N ARG A 435 -30.90 25.68 -1.00
CA ARG A 435 -32.21 25.31 -1.60
C ARG A 435 -32.72 23.93 -1.16
N GLY A 436 -32.43 23.58 0.09
CA GLY A 436 -32.75 22.30 0.71
C GLY A 436 -31.50 21.44 0.88
N GLY A 437 -31.26 20.93 2.08
CA GLY A 437 -30.19 19.99 2.39
C GLY A 437 -30.50 18.57 1.91
N ILE A 438 -29.54 17.66 2.02
CA ILE A 438 -29.77 16.20 1.91
C ILE A 438 -29.63 15.57 3.29
N LYS A 439 -30.65 14.84 3.73
CA LYS A 439 -30.67 14.25 5.07
C LYS A 439 -29.80 12.98 5.13
N ALA A 440 -28.68 13.07 5.84
CA ALA A 440 -27.80 11.94 6.13
C ALA A 440 -27.74 11.68 7.64
N GLU A 441 -27.98 10.43 8.06
CA GLU A 441 -27.98 10.03 9.48
C GLU A 441 -26.73 9.18 9.80
N VAL A 442 -25.93 9.61 10.78
CA VAL A 442 -24.75 8.85 11.22
C VAL A 442 -25.15 7.71 12.15
N ARG A 443 -24.77 6.48 11.80
CA ARG A 443 -25.03 5.24 12.55
C ARG A 443 -23.73 4.63 13.04
N ILE A 444 -23.34 5.00 14.25
CA ILE A 444 -22.15 4.46 14.90
C ILE A 444 -22.44 3.03 15.37
N VAL A 445 -21.70 2.05 14.85
CA VAL A 445 -21.86 0.64 15.22
C VAL A 445 -20.50 -0.02 15.45
N GLU A 446 -20.48 -1.16 16.16
CA GLU A 446 -19.29 -1.97 16.37
C GLU A 446 -18.77 -2.55 15.02
N TRP A 447 -17.45 -2.79 14.91
CA TRP A 447 -16.77 -3.19 13.67
C TRP A 447 -17.34 -4.47 13.04
N ALA A 448 -17.48 -5.57 13.79
CA ALA A 448 -18.01 -6.82 13.26
C ALA A 448 -19.43 -6.65 12.72
N THR A 449 -20.24 -5.81 13.38
CA THR A 449 -21.59 -5.42 12.93
C THR A 449 -21.53 -4.62 11.62
N ALA A 450 -20.78 -3.50 11.59
CA ALA A 450 -20.61 -2.67 10.38
C ALA A 450 -20.14 -3.51 9.20
N TRP A 451 -19.11 -4.33 9.42
CA TRP A 451 -18.46 -5.12 8.39
C TRP A 451 -19.37 -6.18 7.78
N ALA A 452 -20.23 -6.82 8.59
CA ALA A 452 -21.24 -7.76 8.09
C ALA A 452 -22.24 -7.06 7.16
N LEU A 453 -22.75 -5.89 7.56
CA LEU A 453 -23.72 -5.13 6.77
C LEU A 453 -23.13 -4.62 5.44
N ILE A 454 -21.90 -4.10 5.47
CA ILE A 454 -21.18 -3.60 4.28
C ILE A 454 -20.92 -4.73 3.27
N ARG A 455 -20.39 -5.87 3.74
CA ARG A 455 -20.16 -7.05 2.88
C ARG A 455 -21.47 -7.56 2.31
N GLY A 456 -22.53 -7.60 3.11
CA GLY A 456 -23.88 -7.96 2.68
C GLY A 456 -24.52 -6.96 1.71
N GLY A 457 -24.02 -5.72 1.63
CA GLY A 457 -24.59 -4.65 0.79
C GLY A 457 -25.88 -4.08 1.33
N GLN A 458 -26.05 -4.15 2.65
CA GLN A 458 -27.27 -3.76 3.36
C GLN A 458 -27.26 -2.29 3.82
N VAL A 459 -26.14 -1.58 3.62
CA VAL A 459 -25.99 -0.16 3.96
C VAL A 459 -26.01 0.73 2.72
N ASP A 460 -26.38 1.99 2.91
CA ASP A 460 -26.25 3.04 1.90
C ASP A 460 -24.79 3.42 1.68
N THR A 461 -24.13 3.84 2.77
CA THR A 461 -22.77 4.35 2.75
C THR A 461 -22.03 4.02 4.05
N TRP A 462 -20.69 4.10 4.03
CA TRP A 462 -19.85 3.80 5.20
C TRP A 462 -18.55 4.62 5.17
N LEU A 463 -17.91 4.80 6.33
CA LEU A 463 -16.54 5.33 6.37
C LEU A 463 -15.57 4.27 6.84
N LEU A 464 -14.66 3.85 5.96
CA LEU A 464 -13.64 2.86 6.26
C LEU A 464 -12.26 3.30 5.76
N GLY A 465 -11.22 2.70 6.33
CA GLY A 465 -9.87 2.72 5.77
C GLY A 465 -9.65 1.47 4.93
N SER A 466 -8.86 1.58 3.88
CA SER A 466 -8.45 0.44 3.05
C SER A 466 -7.00 0.64 2.62
N GLY A 467 -6.17 -0.38 2.83
CA GLY A 467 -4.80 -0.40 2.34
C GLY A 467 -4.76 -0.86 0.89
N PRO A 468 -3.92 -0.24 0.04
CA PRO A 468 -3.53 -0.84 -1.22
C PRO A 468 -2.64 -2.07 -0.97
N GLY A 469 -2.47 -2.94 -1.97
CA GLY A 469 -1.39 -3.92 -1.97
C GLY A 469 -0.04 -3.22 -2.19
N TYR A 470 1.04 -3.97 -2.39
CA TYR A 470 2.35 -3.37 -2.69
C TYR A 470 2.55 -3.03 -4.17
N ASP A 471 1.62 -3.46 -5.03
CA ASP A 471 1.60 -3.17 -6.47
C ASP A 471 0.23 -2.68 -6.95
N ILE A 472 0.24 -1.85 -7.99
CA ILE A 472 -0.93 -1.14 -8.55
C ILE A 472 -2.08 -2.06 -8.99
N SER A 473 -1.80 -3.35 -9.23
CA SER A 473 -2.82 -4.37 -9.47
C SER A 473 -3.85 -4.50 -8.34
N TRP A 474 -3.62 -3.92 -7.16
CA TRP A 474 -4.64 -3.82 -6.09
C TRP A 474 -5.96 -3.18 -6.57
N LEU A 475 -5.93 -2.36 -7.62
CA LEU A 475 -7.11 -1.83 -8.29
C LEU A 475 -8.07 -2.95 -8.75
N GLN A 476 -7.55 -4.12 -9.16
CA GLN A 476 -8.36 -5.29 -9.51
C GLN A 476 -9.21 -5.77 -8.34
N THR A 477 -8.65 -5.79 -7.13
CA THR A 477 -9.37 -6.25 -5.94
C THR A 477 -10.49 -5.28 -5.54
N ARG A 478 -10.32 -3.98 -5.82
CA ARG A 478 -11.20 -2.90 -5.29
C ARG A 478 -12.19 -2.32 -6.29
N PHE A 479 -11.83 -2.25 -7.58
CA PHE A 479 -12.60 -1.52 -8.60
C PHE A 479 -12.99 -2.36 -9.81
N HIS A 480 -12.37 -3.52 -10.03
CA HIS A 480 -12.90 -4.46 -11.01
C HIS A 480 -14.26 -4.98 -10.55
N SER A 481 -15.23 -5.13 -11.45
CA SER A 481 -16.61 -5.55 -11.15
C SER A 481 -16.69 -6.94 -10.48
N LYS A 482 -15.72 -7.81 -10.78
CA LYS A 482 -15.51 -9.13 -10.17
C LYS A 482 -14.42 -9.16 -9.08
N GLY A 483 -13.95 -7.99 -8.63
CA GLY A 483 -12.95 -7.89 -7.57
C GLY A 483 -13.47 -8.43 -6.24
N SER A 484 -12.66 -9.20 -5.53
CA SER A 484 -13.06 -9.87 -4.28
C SER A 484 -13.38 -8.92 -3.12
N ALA A 485 -12.94 -7.65 -3.21
CA ALA A 485 -13.17 -6.63 -2.21
C ALA A 485 -13.76 -5.33 -2.80
N ASN A 486 -14.49 -5.43 -3.91
CA ASN A 486 -15.28 -4.34 -4.49
C ASN A 486 -16.58 -4.12 -3.70
N TRP A 487 -16.42 -3.58 -2.48
CA TRP A 487 -17.55 -3.34 -1.56
C TRP A 487 -18.48 -2.22 -2.06
N ASN A 488 -17.95 -1.29 -2.86
CA ASN A 488 -18.73 -0.27 -3.55
C ASN A 488 -19.67 -0.86 -4.60
N ARG A 489 -19.45 -2.12 -5.04
CA ARG A 489 -20.22 -2.76 -6.12
C ARG A 489 -20.20 -1.94 -7.41
N TYR A 490 -19.10 -1.22 -7.61
CA TYR A 490 -18.84 -0.43 -8.80
C TYR A 490 -18.66 -1.36 -9.99
N SER A 491 -19.14 -0.96 -11.16
CA SER A 491 -19.03 -1.75 -12.38
C SER A 491 -18.92 -0.82 -13.58
N ASN A 492 -17.78 -0.90 -14.26
CA ASN A 492 -17.55 -0.22 -15.51
C ASN A 492 -16.72 -1.16 -16.42
N PRO A 493 -17.26 -1.62 -17.55
CA PRO A 493 -16.57 -2.55 -18.44
C PRO A 493 -15.23 -2.05 -18.99
N GLU A 494 -15.07 -0.73 -19.18
CA GLU A 494 -13.81 -0.16 -19.63
C GLU A 494 -12.77 -0.18 -18.51
N VAL A 495 -13.16 0.13 -17.27
CA VAL A 495 -12.27 -0.01 -16.10
C VAL A 495 -11.86 -1.48 -15.91
N ASP A 496 -12.80 -2.43 -16.05
CA ASP A 496 -12.51 -3.85 -15.96
C ASP A 496 -11.42 -4.25 -16.98
N LYS A 497 -11.61 -3.87 -18.24
CA LYS A 497 -10.66 -4.15 -19.33
C LYS A 497 -9.30 -3.51 -19.09
N LEU A 498 -9.25 -2.24 -18.67
CA LEU A 498 -8.00 -1.53 -18.38
C LEU A 498 -7.25 -2.18 -17.21
N ILE A 499 -7.97 -2.63 -16.18
CA ILE A 499 -7.39 -3.35 -15.05
C ILE A 499 -6.82 -4.70 -15.49
N ASP A 500 -7.54 -5.46 -16.32
CA ASP A 500 -7.05 -6.74 -16.82
C ASP A 500 -5.77 -6.56 -17.66
N GLN A 501 -5.69 -5.49 -18.46
CA GLN A 501 -4.46 -5.10 -19.16
C GLN A 501 -3.35 -4.69 -18.19
N LEU A 502 -3.66 -3.89 -17.16
CA LEU A 502 -2.71 -3.42 -16.15
C LEU A 502 -2.06 -4.59 -15.37
N VAL A 503 -2.81 -5.63 -15.07
CA VAL A 503 -2.31 -6.82 -14.37
C VAL A 503 -1.32 -7.61 -15.23
N ALA A 504 -1.52 -7.62 -16.55
CA ALA A 504 -0.70 -8.39 -17.50
C ALA A 504 0.45 -7.59 -18.14
N GLU A 505 0.46 -6.25 -18.06
CA GLU A 505 1.47 -5.40 -18.67
C GLU A 505 2.78 -5.39 -17.88
N LEU A 506 3.89 -5.76 -18.52
CA LEU A 506 5.22 -5.84 -17.90
C LEU A 506 6.07 -4.60 -18.14
N ASP A 507 5.75 -3.80 -19.17
CA ASP A 507 6.41 -2.53 -19.45
C ASP A 507 5.98 -1.47 -18.42
N PRO A 508 6.89 -0.96 -17.57
CA PRO A 508 6.52 -0.05 -16.49
C PRO A 508 5.86 1.25 -16.96
N ASP A 509 6.23 1.75 -18.14
CA ASP A 509 5.71 3.01 -18.67
C ASP A 509 4.29 2.82 -19.22
N LYS A 510 4.05 1.78 -20.00
CA LYS A 510 2.69 1.42 -20.46
C LYS A 510 1.78 1.08 -19.30
N ARG A 511 2.30 0.37 -18.30
CA ARG A 511 1.55 0.03 -17.08
C ARG A 511 1.14 1.27 -16.30
N ARG A 512 2.01 2.30 -16.24
CA ARG A 512 1.68 3.60 -15.64
C ARG A 512 0.59 4.33 -16.43
N GLU A 513 0.65 4.34 -17.75
CA GLU A 513 -0.40 4.93 -18.60
C GLU A 513 -1.78 4.27 -18.36
N LEU A 514 -1.82 2.94 -18.25
CA LEU A 514 -3.05 2.21 -17.91
C LEU A 514 -3.56 2.61 -16.52
N ALA A 515 -2.67 2.67 -15.52
CA ALA A 515 -3.04 3.09 -14.18
C ALA A 515 -3.61 4.51 -14.15
N TRP A 516 -3.06 5.44 -14.95
CA TRP A 516 -3.51 6.82 -15.04
C TRP A 516 -4.90 6.93 -15.67
N LYS A 517 -5.16 6.18 -16.75
CA LYS A 517 -6.49 6.12 -17.39
C LYS A 517 -7.55 5.58 -16.43
N ILE A 518 -7.23 4.53 -15.67
CA ILE A 518 -8.13 4.01 -14.64
C ILE A 518 -8.44 5.11 -13.62
N GLN A 519 -7.40 5.78 -13.09
CA GLN A 519 -7.57 6.87 -12.11
C GLN A 519 -8.43 8.02 -12.63
N GLU A 520 -8.29 8.39 -13.90
CA GLU A 520 -9.12 9.43 -14.55
C GLU A 520 -10.61 9.03 -14.55
N ILE A 521 -10.92 7.79 -14.92
CA ILE A 521 -12.30 7.28 -14.89
C ILE A 521 -12.83 7.22 -13.46
N LEU A 522 -12.03 6.73 -12.49
CA LEU A 522 -12.48 6.68 -11.09
C LEU A 522 -12.70 8.09 -10.50
N ALA A 523 -11.86 9.05 -10.86
CA ALA A 523 -12.01 10.44 -10.44
C ALA A 523 -13.28 11.07 -11.01
N ASP A 524 -13.60 10.79 -12.28
CA ASP A 524 -14.85 11.27 -12.88
C ASP A 524 -16.08 10.53 -12.32
N GLU A 525 -16.03 9.20 -12.20
CA GLU A 525 -17.22 8.43 -11.82
C GLU A 525 -17.49 8.37 -10.32
N VAL A 526 -16.53 8.75 -9.48
CA VAL A 526 -16.68 8.82 -8.01
C VAL A 526 -17.30 7.54 -7.42
N PRO A 527 -16.71 6.35 -7.62
CA PRO A 527 -17.27 5.09 -7.09
C PRO A 527 -17.32 5.09 -5.54
N ALA A 528 -16.48 5.91 -4.92
CA ALA A 528 -16.48 6.30 -3.52
C ALA A 528 -15.83 7.69 -3.44
N VAL A 529 -15.86 8.33 -2.27
CA VAL A 529 -15.11 9.57 -2.03
C VAL A 529 -13.89 9.25 -1.18
N ASN A 530 -12.69 9.34 -1.77
CA ASN A 530 -11.45 9.23 -1.01
C ASN A 530 -11.24 10.51 -0.19
N LEU A 531 -11.28 10.41 1.14
CA LEU A 531 -11.28 11.57 2.02
C LEU A 531 -9.84 12.01 2.33
N TYR A 532 -9.03 11.09 2.86
CA TYR A 532 -7.69 11.40 3.33
C TYR A 532 -6.82 10.16 3.47
N TYR A 533 -5.52 10.39 3.55
CA TYR A 533 -4.51 9.49 4.10
C TYR A 533 -4.05 10.02 5.44
N ARG A 534 -3.71 9.14 6.38
CA ARG A 534 -3.25 9.55 7.72
C ARG A 534 -1.73 9.66 7.77
N LYS A 535 -1.26 10.71 8.44
CA LYS A 535 0.09 10.74 9.01
C LYS A 535 0.00 10.21 10.44
N PHE A 536 0.62 9.06 10.69
CA PHE A 536 0.64 8.46 12.01
C PHE A 536 1.77 9.03 12.85
N VAL A 537 1.52 9.13 14.15
CA VAL A 537 2.47 9.59 15.17
C VAL A 537 2.98 8.37 15.90
N ALA A 538 4.27 8.09 15.79
CA ALA A 538 4.96 7.01 16.48
C ALA A 538 5.95 7.59 17.49
N PRO A 539 5.58 7.66 18.78
CA PRO A 539 6.44 8.20 19.82
C PRO A 539 7.42 7.14 20.31
N TYR A 540 8.66 7.54 20.55
CA TYR A 540 9.69 6.63 20.98
C TYR A 540 10.71 7.28 21.90
N ARG A 541 11.34 6.47 22.73
CA ARG A 541 12.37 6.90 23.67
C ARG A 541 13.73 7.00 23.02
N VAL A 542 14.43 8.10 23.31
CA VAL A 542 15.79 8.42 22.79
C VAL A 542 16.85 8.45 23.90
N ASP A 543 16.47 8.29 25.16
CA ASP A 543 17.35 8.33 26.32
C ASP A 543 18.07 6.99 26.56
N ALA A 544 17.37 5.86 26.38
CA ALA A 544 17.90 4.52 26.69
C ALA A 544 18.32 3.70 25.46
N PHE A 545 17.78 4.01 24.28
CA PHE A 545 18.00 3.24 23.05
C PHE A 545 18.40 4.13 21.87
N GLU A 546 19.25 3.56 21.01
CA GLU A 546 19.73 4.15 19.76
C GLU A 546 19.58 3.16 18.60
N GLY A 547 19.86 3.60 17.37
CA GLY A 547 19.74 2.75 16.18
C GLY A 547 18.35 2.70 15.56
N TRP A 548 17.43 3.60 15.97
CA TRP A 548 16.09 3.72 15.38
C TRP A 548 16.16 4.05 13.88
N VAL A 549 15.72 3.10 13.07
CA VAL A 549 15.47 3.22 11.63
C VAL A 549 14.07 3.74 11.42
N ARG A 550 13.99 4.98 10.93
CA ARG A 550 12.75 5.67 10.56
C ARG A 550 12.48 5.45 9.09
N VAL A 551 11.49 4.62 8.79
CA VAL A 551 11.01 4.34 7.43
C VAL A 551 9.88 5.33 7.11
N VAL A 552 9.86 5.86 5.88
CA VAL A 552 8.96 6.99 5.52
C VAL A 552 7.48 6.61 5.55
N ASP A 553 7.17 5.35 5.25
CA ASP A 553 5.84 4.78 5.08
C ASP A 553 5.50 3.69 6.11
N ASP A 554 6.32 3.51 7.13
CA ASP A 554 6.14 2.46 8.15
C ASP A 554 6.40 2.98 9.57
N ASP A 555 5.84 2.25 10.54
CA ASP A 555 5.98 2.52 11.96
C ASP A 555 7.40 2.18 12.46
N LEU A 556 7.70 2.50 13.71
CA LEU A 556 8.94 2.14 14.39
C LEU A 556 8.99 0.65 14.77
N ASN A 557 7.86 -0.07 14.76
CA ASN A 557 7.84 -1.52 14.95
C ASN A 557 8.03 -2.25 13.61
N ASN A 558 9.20 -2.04 12.99
CA ASN A 558 9.52 -2.57 11.66
C ASN A 558 10.73 -3.52 11.69
N TRP A 559 10.91 -4.26 10.58
CA TRP A 559 11.98 -5.25 10.41
C TRP A 559 13.39 -4.73 10.73
N TRP A 560 13.69 -3.51 10.29
CA TRP A 560 15.02 -2.92 10.43
C TRP A 560 15.33 -2.53 11.86
N ASN A 561 14.32 -2.15 12.63
CA ASN A 561 14.44 -1.85 14.04
C ASN A 561 14.67 -3.10 14.91
N PHE A 562 14.12 -4.24 14.51
CA PHE A 562 14.44 -5.52 15.18
C PHE A 562 15.93 -5.85 15.11
N LEU A 563 16.61 -5.48 14.02
CA LEU A 563 18.03 -5.73 13.87
C LEU A 563 18.89 -4.67 14.55
N ASN A 564 18.59 -3.38 14.33
CA ASN A 564 19.55 -2.30 14.57
C ASN A 564 19.42 -1.57 15.91
N ILE A 565 18.29 -1.70 16.62
CA ILE A 565 18.12 -1.00 17.89
C ILE A 565 19.05 -1.61 18.95
N TYR A 566 19.83 -0.78 19.64
CA TYR A 566 20.72 -1.19 20.74
C TYR A 566 20.52 -0.32 21.98
N SER A 567 20.75 -0.91 23.15
CA SER A 567 20.74 -0.20 24.43
C SER A 567 22.01 0.64 24.58
N LYS A 568 21.88 1.92 24.97
CA LYS A 568 23.04 2.80 25.24
C LYS A 568 23.90 2.33 26.40
N THR A 569 23.33 1.53 27.30
CA THR A 569 24.02 1.04 28.50
C THR A 569 24.80 -0.26 28.25
N GLY A 570 24.55 -0.95 27.12
CA GLY A 570 25.32 -2.12 26.67
C GLY A 570 25.38 -3.30 27.65
N LYS A 571 24.56 -3.34 28.70
CA LYS A 571 24.59 -4.43 29.68
C LYS A 571 23.79 -5.62 29.15
N PRO A 572 24.39 -6.82 29.06
CA PRO A 572 23.63 -8.05 28.86
C PRO A 572 22.59 -8.19 29.98
N VAL A 573 21.36 -8.51 29.62
CA VAL A 573 20.29 -8.72 30.62
C VAL A 573 19.85 -10.17 30.51
N ALA A 574 19.87 -10.90 31.63
CA ALA A 574 19.26 -12.22 31.69
C ALA A 574 17.76 -12.09 31.37
N PRO A 575 17.15 -13.04 30.63
CA PRO A 575 15.73 -12.96 30.27
C PRO A 575 14.91 -12.74 31.55
N THR A 576 14.29 -11.57 31.65
CA THR A 576 13.45 -11.22 32.80
C THR A 576 12.00 -11.28 32.34
N PRO A 577 11.10 -11.91 33.11
CA PRO A 577 9.67 -11.80 32.85
C PRO A 577 9.30 -10.31 32.86
N PRO A 578 8.44 -9.84 31.93
CA PRO A 578 7.96 -8.48 32.02
C PRO A 578 7.23 -8.27 33.36
N PRO A 579 7.31 -7.06 33.94
CA PRO A 579 6.63 -6.77 35.19
C PRO A 579 5.12 -6.97 35.00
N THR A 580 4.55 -7.88 35.78
CA THR A 580 3.10 -8.02 35.93
C THR A 580 2.59 -6.73 36.57
N THR A 581 2.00 -5.84 35.78
CA THR A 581 1.40 -4.63 36.34
C THR A 581 0.04 -5.03 36.93
N PRO A 582 -0.20 -4.92 38.24
CA PRO A 582 -1.52 -5.16 38.79
C PRO A 582 -2.44 -4.03 38.31
N VAL A 583 -3.46 -4.39 37.51
CA VAL A 583 -4.53 -3.47 37.13
C VAL A 583 -5.27 -3.07 38.40
N THR A 584 -4.98 -1.88 38.91
CA THR A 584 -5.73 -1.28 40.01
C THR A 584 -6.81 -0.39 39.40
N THR A 585 -8.05 -0.85 39.41
CA THR A 585 -9.21 -0.08 38.96
C THR A 585 -9.42 1.09 39.92
N GLN A 586 -8.93 2.29 39.58
CA GLN A 586 -9.32 3.51 40.28
C GLN A 586 -10.59 4.08 39.65
N VAL A 587 -11.69 4.04 40.41
CA VAL A 587 -12.92 4.78 40.13
C VAL A 587 -12.65 6.25 40.42
N ILE A 588 -12.50 7.08 39.40
CA ILE A 588 -12.38 8.53 39.54
C ILE A 588 -13.77 9.14 39.35
N THR A 589 -14.36 9.61 40.44
CA THR A 589 -15.56 10.45 40.42
C THR A 589 -15.13 11.87 40.04
N GLN A 590 -15.52 12.36 38.85
CA GLN A 590 -15.28 13.74 38.45
C GLN A 590 -16.36 14.67 39.02
N THR A 591 -15.93 15.65 39.83
CA THR A 591 -16.75 16.81 40.22
C THR A 591 -16.38 17.98 39.30
N VAL A 592 -17.34 18.46 38.49
CA VAL A 592 -17.14 19.58 37.57
C VAL A 592 -17.30 20.90 38.34
N VAL A 593 -16.26 21.74 38.32
CA VAL A 593 -16.33 23.14 38.75
C VAL A 593 -16.15 24.01 37.51
N ALA A 594 -17.12 24.90 37.27
CA ALA A 594 -17.13 25.83 36.15
C ALA A 594 -16.23 27.04 36.45
N GLU A 595 -15.28 27.35 35.56
CA GLU A 595 -14.54 28.62 35.57
C GLU A 595 -14.74 29.42 34.28
N ARG A 596 -14.84 30.74 34.47
CA ARG A 596 -15.19 31.77 33.49
C ARG A 596 -14.00 32.11 32.59
N THR A 597 -14.30 32.31 31.31
CA THR A 597 -13.37 32.75 30.26
C THR A 597 -13.03 34.24 30.40
N VAL A 598 -11.74 34.59 30.32
CA VAL A 598 -11.25 35.96 30.11
C VAL A 598 -10.61 36.02 28.73
N THR A 599 -11.16 36.88 27.87
CA THR A 599 -10.68 37.14 26.52
C THR A 599 -9.55 38.17 26.55
N GLN A 600 -8.36 37.83 26.02
CA GLN A 600 -7.32 38.81 25.69
C GLN A 600 -7.17 38.90 24.17
N VAL A 601 -7.31 40.12 23.65
CA VAL A 601 -7.07 40.50 22.26
C VAL A 601 -5.60 40.88 22.13
N ALA A 602 -4.86 40.23 21.22
CA ALA A 602 -3.52 40.64 20.82
C ALA A 602 -3.52 41.02 19.34
N THR A 603 -3.26 42.29 19.08
CA THR A 603 -3.12 42.90 17.76
C THR A 603 -1.71 42.64 17.23
N LEU A 604 -1.57 41.98 16.08
CA LEU A 604 -0.29 41.81 15.40
C LEU A 604 -0.18 42.77 14.21
N THR A 605 0.77 43.69 14.30
CA THR A 605 1.19 44.59 13.23
C THR A 605 2.10 43.83 12.26
N GLN A 606 1.69 43.66 11.01
CA GLN A 606 2.57 43.14 9.95
C GLN A 606 3.41 44.27 9.35
N VAL A 607 4.74 44.09 9.35
CA VAL A 607 5.66 44.88 8.52
C VAL A 607 5.91 44.09 7.24
N GLN A 608 5.56 44.70 6.11
CA GLN A 608 5.71 44.17 4.76
C GLN A 608 7.13 44.46 4.27
N GLN A 609 7.91 43.43 3.92
CA GLN A 609 9.12 43.58 3.09
C GLN A 609 8.90 42.85 1.76
N ALA A 610 9.22 43.56 0.66
CA ALA A 610 9.07 43.10 -0.72
C ALA A 610 10.14 42.05 -1.10
N PRO A 611 9.84 41.12 -2.02
CA PRO A 611 10.80 40.11 -2.46
C PRO A 611 11.81 40.68 -3.46
N SER A 612 13.08 40.33 -3.28
CA SER A 612 14.14 40.51 -4.27
C SER A 612 14.02 39.44 -5.37
N ILE A 613 14.22 39.88 -6.61
CA ILE A 613 14.15 39.04 -7.82
C ILE A 613 15.45 38.24 -7.96
N ASP A 614 15.31 36.92 -8.08
CA ASP A 614 16.41 35.98 -8.28
C ASP A 614 16.94 36.04 -9.72
N THR A 615 18.20 36.49 -9.86
CA THR A 615 18.99 36.58 -11.09
C THR A 615 19.15 35.27 -11.86
N MET A 616 18.86 34.10 -11.26
CA MET A 616 18.88 32.80 -11.95
C MET A 616 17.70 32.59 -12.91
N THR A 617 16.57 33.27 -12.71
CA THR A 617 15.36 33.07 -13.53
C THR A 617 15.46 33.77 -14.89
N ILE A 618 16.20 34.88 -14.95
CA ILE A 618 16.40 35.67 -16.18
C ILE A 618 17.39 34.95 -17.14
N LEU A 619 18.34 34.18 -16.60
CA LEU A 619 19.33 33.46 -17.41
C LEU A 619 18.74 32.25 -18.14
N MET A 620 17.79 31.54 -17.50
CA MET A 620 17.13 30.35 -18.07
C MET A 620 16.21 30.71 -19.26
N VAL A 621 15.52 31.85 -19.21
CA VAL A 621 14.63 32.30 -20.29
C VAL A 621 15.42 32.77 -21.51
N ALA A 622 16.59 33.38 -21.32
CA ALA A 622 17.46 33.79 -22.42
C ALA A 622 18.07 32.59 -23.17
N ILE A 623 18.46 31.53 -22.45
CA ILE A 623 19.05 30.32 -23.06
C ILE A 623 18.00 29.54 -23.87
N ALA A 624 16.76 29.43 -23.37
CA ALA A 624 15.67 28.78 -24.11
C ALA A 624 15.34 29.50 -25.42
N GLY A 625 15.38 30.84 -25.44
CA GLY A 625 15.17 31.63 -26.65
C GLY A 625 16.23 31.41 -27.73
N ILE A 626 17.50 31.29 -27.33
CA ILE A 626 18.62 31.09 -28.27
C ILE A 626 18.56 29.71 -28.94
N VAL A 627 18.17 28.67 -28.21
CA VAL A 627 18.04 27.31 -28.76
C VAL A 627 16.91 27.22 -29.79
N VAL A 628 15.78 27.88 -29.56
CA VAL A 628 14.65 27.89 -30.50
C VAL A 628 15.02 28.58 -31.82
N VAL A 629 15.73 29.71 -31.74
CA VAL A 629 16.19 30.44 -32.95
C VAL A 629 17.22 29.62 -33.73
N ALA A 630 18.13 28.90 -33.06
CA ALA A 630 19.11 28.04 -33.71
C ALA A 630 18.45 26.87 -34.47
N VAL A 631 17.44 26.24 -33.88
CA VAL A 631 16.70 25.12 -34.50
C VAL A 631 15.90 25.59 -35.73
N ILE A 632 15.22 26.74 -35.63
CA ILE A 632 14.47 27.31 -36.77
C ILE A 632 15.43 27.67 -37.91
N THR A 633 16.59 28.23 -37.60
CA THR A 633 17.61 28.59 -38.60
C THR A 633 18.18 27.35 -39.29
N ALA A 634 18.44 26.27 -38.55
CA ALA A 634 18.91 25.01 -39.11
C ALA A 634 17.86 24.37 -40.05
N LEU A 635 16.58 24.39 -39.68
CA LEU A 635 15.49 23.88 -40.51
C LEU A 635 15.30 24.69 -41.80
N LEU A 636 15.45 26.02 -41.74
CA LEU A 636 15.39 26.87 -42.92
C LEU A 636 16.58 26.66 -43.86
N LEU A 637 17.78 26.40 -43.32
CA LEU A 637 18.98 26.08 -44.11
C LEU A 637 18.89 24.71 -44.78
N MET A 638 18.30 23.72 -44.11
CA MET A 638 18.05 22.40 -44.71
C MET A 638 17.03 22.47 -45.85
N ARG A 639 15.99 23.31 -45.72
CA ARG A 639 15.00 23.51 -46.77
C ARG A 639 15.58 24.17 -48.03
N LYS A 640 16.60 25.01 -47.89
CA LYS A 640 17.29 25.68 -49.00
C LYS A 640 18.31 24.80 -49.75
N ARG A 641 18.68 23.64 -49.19
CA ARG A 641 19.53 22.63 -49.87
C ARG A 641 18.72 21.56 -50.61
N ALA A 642 17.40 21.51 -50.40
CA ALA A 642 16.50 20.55 -51.05
C ALA A 642 15.69 21.16 -52.21
N SER A 643 15.96 22.42 -52.54
CA SER A 643 15.50 23.14 -53.75
C SER A 643 16.70 23.46 -54.62
#